data_AF-C5DRZ6-F1
#
_entry.id   AF-C5DRZ6-F1
#
_cell.length_a   1.000
_cell.length_b   1.000
_cell.length_c   1.000
_cell.angle_alpha   90.00
_cell.angle_beta   90.00
_cell.angle_gamma   90.00
#
_symmetry.space_group_name_H-M   'P 1'
#
loop_
_entity.id
_entity.type
_entity.pdbx_description
1 polymer ?
#
loop_
_entity_poly.entity_id
_entity_poly.type
_entity_poly.pdbx_seq_one_letter_code
_entity_poly.pdbx_strand_id
1 'polypeptide(L)'
;MSSNWNTRKFPRILCKSFFQILNGISSNEQILVVQPEVLPIINALFTFSQLTESTPARKIVLISEQLKGEVSEILSTFPGMDLIFVVDVRLDFALPEPLKHVAQSLDLPVMNIVFCTWETQAGNSLVKDNLTISDARIPHYIESQLETSSRIKLIGWNMLPFPQLDNDVLIAHVLYNSDEENMYAPSENFMQTATRGILMDNMVNCLESLLKHTQTNVTHAVSFGKESKRFLQSLRQRVETEENGEKLFIKETLYGDKYSGLETDLVVMERDMDPLTPLLTQLTYAGLIDDLYEFTPGAKTKSKKELSLKYTDDDIWEDLKFLNFGDLGAKLNTMARNSDDQYSSRPRTDNLGELKQFVDAIPELQENRKLINKHIDLSADILKQVENEQESQFNRILELEQNMLSLVLDNRGSVDSILDLIYENQLPMNTVLRLACVLSLCRNGLRDKDYEFIKQELVDAYGLNIVFQLERLTNRGLFTSKSLLSTTNCTTWRKEYRNISVWLDTLPRTEDANKEEPSFAYCGLVPLTTRLIQLVYDRSVMSKNYNSQQPFIISRPPNVFKAEELVGQIYGDSNLVHAESWMLPLRKNKKRVAVGQPEAGTSDIVILVFIGGITMGEMATLKFLQDKLRQKEIHKRFIIVSDGITNGNRFTRFKC
;
A
#
# COMPACT_ATOMS: atom_id res chain seq x y z
N MET A 1 -6.88 -27.55 -10.08
CA MET A 1 -6.99 -26.19 -9.52
C MET A 1 -5.58 -25.65 -9.38
N SER A 2 -5.28 -24.41 -9.78
CA SER A 2 -3.92 -23.88 -9.59
C SER A 2 -3.61 -23.82 -8.10
N SER A 3 -2.49 -24.38 -7.68
CA SER A 3 -2.04 -24.43 -6.28
C SER A 3 -1.61 -23.08 -5.72
N ASN A 4 -1.91 -21.96 -6.39
CA ASN A 4 -1.40 -20.64 -6.03
C ASN A 4 -2.32 -19.50 -6.51
N TRP A 5 -2.24 -18.34 -5.86
CA TRP A 5 -2.94 -17.12 -6.28
C TRP A 5 -2.40 -16.63 -7.63
N ASN A 6 -3.31 -16.25 -8.53
CA ASN A 6 -2.98 -15.53 -9.76
C ASN A 6 -3.59 -14.12 -9.68
N THR A 7 -2.87 -13.22 -9.03
CA THR A 7 -3.24 -11.82 -8.77
C THR A 7 -3.49 -11.04 -10.06
N ARG A 8 -2.84 -11.39 -11.18
CA ARG A 8 -3.06 -10.79 -12.51
C ARG A 8 -4.49 -10.97 -13.04
N LYS A 9 -5.28 -11.89 -12.46
CA LYS A 9 -6.70 -12.06 -12.81
C LYS A 9 -7.61 -11.02 -12.16
N PHE A 10 -7.22 -10.42 -11.04
CA PHE A 10 -8.08 -9.51 -10.27
C PHE A 10 -8.51 -8.26 -11.07
N PRO A 11 -7.63 -7.57 -11.82
CA PRO A 11 -8.05 -6.46 -12.69
C PRO A 11 -9.09 -6.89 -13.72
N ARG A 12 -8.94 -8.09 -14.28
CA ARG A 12 -9.88 -8.64 -15.27
C ARG A 12 -11.24 -8.97 -14.65
N ILE A 13 -11.26 -9.46 -13.41
CA ILE A 13 -12.50 -9.72 -12.67
C ILE A 13 -13.24 -8.40 -12.43
N LEU A 14 -12.55 -7.38 -11.94
CA LEU A 14 -13.13 -6.06 -11.72
C LEU A 14 -13.66 -5.40 -12.99
N CYS A 15 -12.86 -5.43 -14.06
CA CYS A 15 -13.23 -4.91 -15.37
C CYS A 15 -14.51 -5.58 -15.89
N LYS A 16 -14.58 -6.92 -15.83
CA LYS A 16 -15.77 -7.67 -16.23
C LYS A 16 -16.99 -7.34 -15.38
N SER A 17 -16.83 -7.24 -14.06
CA SER A 17 -17.92 -6.87 -13.15
C SER A 17 -18.47 -5.48 -13.48
N PHE A 18 -17.59 -4.50 -13.74
CA PHE A 18 -18.01 -3.15 -14.10
C PHE A 18 -18.76 -3.12 -15.43
N PHE A 19 -18.27 -3.82 -16.46
CA PHE A 19 -18.94 -3.89 -17.76
C PHE A 19 -20.29 -4.60 -17.66
N GLN A 20 -20.40 -5.65 -16.84
CA GLN A 20 -21.67 -6.33 -16.57
C GLN A 20 -22.68 -5.38 -15.91
N ILE A 21 -22.24 -4.55 -14.96
CA ILE A 21 -23.09 -3.53 -14.33
C ILE A 21 -23.63 -2.56 -15.38
N LEU A 22 -22.75 -1.98 -16.20
CA LEU A 22 -23.15 -1.00 -17.23
C LEU A 22 -24.12 -1.61 -18.26
N ASN A 23 -23.83 -2.82 -18.75
CA ASN A 23 -24.70 -3.56 -19.66
C ASN A 23 -26.05 -3.96 -19.03
N GLY A 24 -26.11 -4.13 -17.71
CA GLY A 24 -27.32 -4.48 -16.97
C GLY A 24 -28.22 -3.29 -16.61
N ILE A 25 -27.74 -2.05 -16.78
CA ILE A 25 -28.54 -0.86 -16.46
C ILE A 25 -29.59 -0.59 -17.53
N SER A 26 -29.15 -0.45 -18.78
CA SER A 26 -30.01 -0.16 -19.93
C SER A 26 -29.29 -0.48 -21.26
N SER A 27 -30.06 -0.60 -22.34
CA SER A 27 -29.53 -0.73 -23.71
C SER A 27 -29.27 0.62 -24.39
N ASN A 28 -29.66 1.73 -23.76
CA ASN A 28 -29.45 3.07 -24.31
C ASN A 28 -27.98 3.47 -24.15
N GLU A 29 -27.55 4.47 -24.93
CA GLU A 29 -26.22 5.03 -24.75
C GLU A 29 -26.10 5.72 -23.38
N GLN A 30 -24.92 5.58 -22.76
CA GLN A 30 -24.69 5.98 -21.38
C GLN A 30 -23.61 7.06 -21.28
N ILE A 31 -23.80 8.00 -20.36
CA ILE A 31 -22.79 8.97 -19.92
C ILE A 31 -22.41 8.62 -18.49
N LEU A 32 -21.12 8.37 -18.28
CA LEU A 32 -20.59 8.11 -16.96
C LEU A 32 -20.19 9.43 -16.31
N VAL A 33 -20.82 9.77 -15.19
CA VAL A 33 -20.47 10.89 -14.33
C VAL A 33 -19.65 10.35 -13.17
N VAL A 34 -18.34 10.51 -13.23
CA VAL A 34 -17.38 9.79 -12.38
C VAL A 34 -16.76 10.73 -11.35
N GLN A 35 -16.74 10.29 -10.10
CA GLN A 35 -16.01 10.97 -9.03
C GLN A 35 -14.50 11.01 -9.36
N PRO A 36 -13.80 12.16 -9.23
CA PRO A 36 -12.40 12.31 -9.67
C PRO A 36 -11.44 11.25 -9.11
N GLU A 37 -11.63 10.83 -7.86
CA GLU A 37 -10.77 9.85 -7.18
C GLU A 37 -10.92 8.42 -7.75
N VAL A 38 -12.08 8.12 -8.37
CA VAL A 38 -12.37 6.81 -8.97
C VAL A 38 -11.75 6.68 -10.37
N LEU A 39 -11.58 7.80 -11.09
CA LEU A 39 -11.08 7.79 -12.45
C LEU A 39 -9.67 7.14 -12.59
N PRO A 40 -8.68 7.41 -11.72
CA PRO A 40 -7.41 6.70 -11.72
C PRO A 40 -7.55 5.18 -11.61
N ILE A 41 -8.51 4.69 -10.81
CA ILE A 41 -8.78 3.26 -10.64
C ILE A 41 -9.35 2.68 -11.93
N ILE A 42 -10.33 3.35 -12.55
CA ILE A 42 -10.90 2.96 -13.84
C ILE A 42 -9.81 2.88 -14.92
N ASN A 43 -8.95 3.90 -15.02
CA ASN A 43 -7.84 3.96 -15.98
C ASN A 43 -6.76 2.89 -15.74
N ALA A 44 -6.68 2.34 -14.53
CA ALA A 44 -5.82 1.21 -14.23
C ALA A 44 -6.38 -0.12 -14.76
N LEU A 45 -7.72 -0.24 -14.86
CA LEU A 45 -8.41 -1.47 -15.23
C LEU A 45 -8.62 -1.63 -16.74
N PHE A 46 -8.99 -0.55 -17.45
CA PHE A 46 -9.27 -0.59 -18.88
C PHE A 46 -9.13 0.79 -19.53
N THR A 47 -9.00 0.79 -20.87
CA THR A 47 -8.96 2.01 -21.68
C THR A 47 -10.37 2.48 -22.05
N PHE A 48 -10.50 3.73 -22.47
CA PHE A 48 -11.77 4.26 -22.96
C PHE A 48 -12.29 3.51 -24.21
N SER A 49 -11.41 3.06 -25.11
CA SER A 49 -11.79 2.24 -26.28
C SER A 49 -12.42 0.92 -25.85
N GLN A 50 -11.80 0.22 -24.89
CA GLN A 50 -12.34 -1.04 -24.36
C GLN A 50 -13.70 -0.83 -23.70
N LEU A 51 -13.89 0.29 -23.01
CA LEU A 51 -15.18 0.66 -22.41
C LEU A 51 -16.26 0.86 -23.48
N THR A 52 -16.02 1.66 -24.51
CA THR A 52 -17.02 1.96 -25.55
C THR A 52 -17.33 0.77 -26.45
N GLU A 53 -16.36 -0.13 -26.66
CA GLU A 53 -16.54 -1.37 -27.42
C GLU A 53 -17.36 -2.42 -26.63
N SER A 54 -17.21 -2.46 -25.31
CA SER A 54 -17.81 -3.51 -24.47
C SER A 54 -19.10 -3.08 -23.77
N THR A 55 -19.44 -1.79 -23.80
CA THR A 55 -20.58 -1.23 -23.08
C THR A 55 -21.28 -0.09 -23.86
N PRO A 56 -22.51 0.33 -23.46
CA PRO A 56 -23.19 1.48 -24.04
C PRO A 56 -22.57 2.83 -23.66
N ALA A 57 -21.52 2.87 -22.85
CA ALA A 57 -20.88 4.13 -22.47
C ALA A 57 -20.29 4.85 -23.69
N ARG A 58 -20.50 6.17 -23.76
CA ARG A 58 -20.02 7.03 -24.87
C ARG A 58 -19.25 8.26 -24.42
N LYS A 59 -19.42 8.68 -23.17
CA LYS A 59 -18.75 9.85 -22.62
C LYS A 59 -18.49 9.66 -21.12
N ILE A 60 -17.38 10.20 -20.65
CA ILE A 60 -17.06 10.33 -19.23
C ILE A 60 -17.03 11.81 -18.89
N VAL A 61 -17.69 12.19 -17.80
CA VAL A 61 -17.73 13.52 -17.22
C VAL A 61 -17.27 13.38 -15.78
N LEU A 62 -16.48 14.32 -15.27
CA LEU A 62 -16.04 14.29 -13.87
C LEU A 62 -17.01 15.06 -12.99
N ILE A 63 -17.26 14.55 -11.78
CA ILE A 63 -17.97 15.33 -10.76
C ILE A 63 -17.08 16.53 -10.41
N SER A 64 -17.63 17.72 -10.62
CA SER A 64 -16.99 19.00 -10.37
C SER A 64 -18.04 20.01 -9.91
N GLU A 65 -17.62 21.18 -9.43
CA GLU A 65 -18.53 22.29 -9.10
C GLU A 65 -19.43 22.72 -10.27
N GLN A 66 -19.00 22.45 -11.51
CA GLN A 66 -19.72 22.82 -12.73
C GLN A 66 -20.65 21.72 -13.24
N LEU A 67 -20.73 20.58 -12.54
CA LEU A 67 -21.43 19.37 -12.98
C LEU A 67 -22.88 19.64 -13.41
N LYS A 68 -23.60 20.51 -12.69
CA LYS A 68 -24.99 20.86 -13.03
C LYS A 68 -25.11 21.43 -14.45
N GLY A 69 -24.23 22.37 -14.80
CA GLY A 69 -24.23 23.01 -16.11
C GLY A 69 -23.89 22.00 -17.20
N GLU A 70 -22.83 21.22 -16.98
CA GLU A 70 -22.38 20.19 -17.91
C GLU A 70 -23.46 19.13 -18.18
N VAL A 71 -24.11 18.62 -17.12
CA VAL A 71 -25.19 17.63 -17.26
C VAL A 71 -26.40 18.23 -18.00
N SER A 72 -26.76 19.49 -17.71
CA SER A 72 -27.88 20.17 -18.39
C SER A 72 -27.61 20.36 -19.88
N GLU A 73 -26.38 20.78 -20.24
CA GLU A 73 -25.95 20.94 -21.63
C GLU A 73 -25.96 19.61 -22.37
N ILE A 74 -25.44 18.55 -21.74
CA ILE A 74 -25.39 17.22 -22.33
C ILE A 74 -26.80 16.67 -22.57
N LEU A 75 -27.71 16.77 -21.60
CA LEU A 75 -29.10 16.34 -21.75
C LEU A 75 -29.84 17.12 -22.85
N SER A 76 -29.48 18.39 -23.06
CA SER A 76 -30.03 19.20 -24.16
C SER A 76 -29.51 18.78 -25.54
N THR A 77 -28.25 18.34 -25.60
CA THR A 77 -27.57 17.96 -26.84
C THR A 77 -27.87 16.53 -27.26
N PHE A 78 -28.01 15.62 -26.29
CA PHE A 78 -28.21 14.18 -26.51
C PHE A 78 -29.43 13.67 -25.72
N PRO A 79 -30.66 14.02 -26.15
CA PRO A 79 -31.87 13.57 -25.49
C PRO A 79 -32.00 12.04 -25.62
N GLY A 80 -32.04 11.34 -24.48
CA GLY A 80 -32.22 9.88 -24.43
C GLY A 80 -31.01 9.07 -23.98
N MET A 81 -29.88 9.72 -23.64
CA MET A 81 -28.77 9.04 -22.99
C MET A 81 -29.03 8.87 -21.49
N ASP A 82 -28.65 7.72 -20.94
CA ASP A 82 -28.76 7.46 -19.50
C ASP A 82 -27.55 8.01 -18.74
N LEU A 83 -27.83 8.72 -17.64
CA LEU A 83 -26.81 9.20 -16.71
C LEU A 83 -26.50 8.12 -15.68
N ILE A 84 -25.21 7.79 -15.53
CA ILE A 84 -24.72 6.85 -14.55
C ILE A 84 -23.69 7.55 -13.68
N PHE A 85 -24.02 7.74 -12.41
CA PHE A 85 -23.13 8.34 -11.43
C PHE A 85 -22.26 7.26 -10.79
N VAL A 86 -20.94 7.39 -10.93
CA VAL A 86 -19.95 6.45 -10.36
C VAL A 86 -19.25 7.14 -9.21
N VAL A 87 -19.47 6.65 -7.99
CA VAL A 87 -18.99 7.26 -6.74
C VAL A 87 -18.22 6.26 -5.88
N ASP A 88 -17.32 6.75 -5.04
CA ASP A 88 -16.69 5.96 -3.98
C ASP A 88 -17.10 6.53 -2.62
N VAL A 89 -17.78 5.68 -1.85
CA VAL A 89 -18.38 6.01 -0.56
C VAL A 89 -17.81 5.15 0.57
N ARG A 90 -16.74 4.40 0.29
CA ARG A 90 -16.12 3.45 1.23
C ARG A 90 -15.50 4.16 2.44
N LEU A 91 -15.02 5.40 2.26
CA LEU A 91 -14.35 6.17 3.30
C LEU A 91 -15.20 7.28 3.88
N ASP A 92 -15.69 8.18 3.02
CA ASP A 92 -16.34 9.41 3.47
C ASP A 92 -17.78 9.18 3.96
N PHE A 93 -18.39 8.04 3.59
CA PHE A 93 -19.82 7.75 3.77
C PHE A 93 -20.76 8.87 3.27
N ALA A 94 -20.22 9.79 2.47
CA ALA A 94 -20.87 11.00 2.01
C ALA A 94 -20.81 11.05 0.48
N LEU A 95 -21.88 11.51 -0.14
CA LEU A 95 -21.87 11.83 -1.55
C LEU A 95 -21.23 13.21 -1.79
N PRO A 96 -20.54 13.41 -2.93
CA PRO A 96 -20.05 14.74 -3.31
C PRO A 96 -21.18 15.77 -3.36
N GLU A 97 -20.96 16.97 -2.82
CA GLU A 97 -21.96 18.05 -2.83
C GLU A 97 -22.48 18.40 -4.23
N PRO A 98 -21.65 18.47 -5.30
CA PRO A 98 -22.15 18.73 -6.64
C PRO A 98 -23.16 17.67 -7.13
N LEU A 99 -23.03 16.41 -6.70
CA LEU A 99 -23.98 15.35 -7.01
C LEU A 99 -25.32 15.55 -6.29
N LYS A 100 -25.28 15.93 -5.02
CA LYS A 100 -26.50 16.24 -4.25
C LYS A 100 -27.27 17.41 -4.87
N HIS A 101 -26.56 18.46 -5.29
CA HIS A 101 -27.16 19.60 -6.00
C HIS A 101 -27.79 19.21 -7.35
N VAL A 102 -27.16 18.30 -8.10
CA VAL A 102 -27.74 17.74 -9.33
C VAL A 102 -29.04 17.00 -9.01
N ALA A 103 -29.05 16.15 -7.98
CA ALA A 103 -30.24 15.38 -7.59
C ALA A 103 -31.41 16.28 -7.13
N GLN A 104 -31.12 17.37 -6.44
CA GLN A 104 -32.12 18.33 -5.98
C GLN A 104 -32.67 19.22 -7.11
N SER A 105 -31.82 19.62 -8.06
CA SER A 105 -32.16 20.68 -9.02
C SER A 105 -32.56 20.18 -10.40
N LEU A 106 -32.18 18.95 -10.77
CA LEU A 106 -32.57 18.32 -12.02
C LEU A 106 -33.61 17.22 -11.73
N ASP A 107 -34.80 17.37 -12.28
CA ASP A 107 -35.88 16.37 -12.18
C ASP A 107 -35.61 15.22 -13.17
N LEU A 108 -34.63 14.39 -12.82
CA LEU A 108 -34.25 13.23 -13.63
C LEU A 108 -35.29 12.10 -13.42
N PRO A 109 -35.72 11.39 -14.47
CA PRO A 109 -36.68 10.31 -14.30
C PRO A 109 -36.12 9.16 -13.44
N VAL A 110 -34.85 8.83 -13.66
CA VAL A 110 -34.11 7.80 -12.93
C VAL A 110 -32.69 8.28 -12.68
N MET A 111 -32.20 8.08 -11.46
CA MET A 111 -30.81 8.33 -11.09
C MET A 111 -30.11 6.99 -10.83
N ASN A 112 -29.28 6.55 -11.78
CA ASN A 112 -28.49 5.32 -11.64
C ASN A 112 -27.19 5.65 -10.91
N ILE A 113 -26.97 5.07 -9.74
CA ILE A 113 -25.77 5.28 -8.93
C ILE A 113 -25.03 3.95 -8.79
N VAL A 114 -23.87 3.88 -9.41
CA VAL A 114 -22.90 2.80 -9.24
C VAL A 114 -21.91 3.24 -8.16
N PHE A 115 -21.88 2.55 -7.03
CA PHE A 115 -21.03 2.93 -5.90
C PHE A 115 -20.00 1.84 -5.60
N CYS A 116 -18.76 2.26 -5.34
CA CYS A 116 -17.71 1.34 -4.93
C CYS A 116 -18.05 0.76 -3.55
N THR A 117 -17.99 -0.56 -3.40
CA THR A 117 -18.25 -1.27 -2.15
C THR A 117 -17.41 -2.54 -2.07
N TRP A 118 -17.33 -3.20 -0.93
CA TRP A 118 -16.77 -4.54 -0.83
C TRP A 118 -17.88 -5.57 -0.96
N GLU A 119 -17.60 -6.76 -1.51
CA GLU A 119 -18.61 -7.83 -1.60
C GLU A 119 -19.22 -8.15 -0.22
N THR A 120 -18.39 -8.09 0.82
CA THR A 120 -18.74 -8.43 2.21
C THR A 120 -19.30 -7.26 3.02
N GLN A 121 -19.47 -6.08 2.41
CA GLN A 121 -19.98 -4.90 3.12
C GLN A 121 -21.41 -5.13 3.59
N ALA A 122 -21.65 -5.02 4.91
CA ALA A 122 -22.97 -5.25 5.50
C ALA A 122 -24.07 -4.33 4.90
N GLY A 123 -23.71 -3.10 4.53
CA GLY A 123 -24.63 -2.14 3.92
C GLY A 123 -25.24 -2.61 2.59
N ASN A 124 -24.57 -3.53 1.87
CA ASN A 124 -25.04 -4.02 0.58
C ASN A 124 -26.41 -4.73 0.68
N SER A 125 -26.76 -5.31 1.84
CA SER A 125 -28.07 -5.95 2.05
C SER A 125 -29.24 -4.97 2.02
N LEU A 126 -28.98 -3.67 2.14
CA LEU A 126 -30.00 -2.62 2.08
C LEU A 126 -30.27 -2.13 0.66
N VAL A 127 -29.49 -2.59 -0.34
CA VAL A 127 -29.75 -2.30 -1.75
C VAL A 127 -31.02 -3.02 -2.19
N LYS A 128 -32.00 -2.28 -2.70
CA LYS A 128 -33.29 -2.83 -3.13
C LYS A 128 -33.14 -3.45 -4.52
N ASP A 129 -33.00 -4.77 -4.57
CA ASP A 129 -33.08 -5.51 -5.83
C ASP A 129 -34.52 -5.57 -6.35
N ASN A 130 -34.72 -5.46 -7.66
CA ASN A 130 -36.03 -5.61 -8.33
C ASN A 130 -36.66 -7.01 -8.14
N LEU A 131 -35.96 -7.97 -7.52
CA LEU A 131 -36.34 -9.38 -7.40
C LEU A 131 -36.64 -9.83 -5.96
N THR A 132 -36.24 -9.06 -4.95
CA THR A 132 -36.49 -9.40 -3.54
C THR A 132 -37.32 -8.30 -2.91
N ILE A 133 -38.50 -8.66 -2.42
CA ILE A 133 -39.29 -7.82 -1.53
C ILE A 133 -38.48 -7.71 -0.22
N SER A 134 -37.52 -6.80 -0.17
CA SER A 134 -36.86 -6.48 1.08
C SER A 134 -37.81 -5.59 1.88
N ASP A 135 -38.31 -6.12 2.99
CA ASP A 135 -38.99 -5.38 4.07
C ASP A 135 -38.02 -4.40 4.78
N ALA A 136 -37.07 -3.80 4.04
CA ALA A 136 -36.10 -2.86 4.58
C ALA A 136 -36.82 -1.54 4.87
N ARG A 137 -37.28 -1.40 6.12
CA ARG A 137 -37.84 -0.14 6.67
C ARG A 137 -36.82 1.01 6.66
N ILE A 138 -35.54 0.70 6.48
CA ILE A 138 -34.43 1.65 6.54
C ILE A 138 -33.83 1.79 5.13
N PRO A 139 -33.81 2.99 4.53
CA PRO A 139 -33.17 3.22 3.24
C PRO A 139 -31.65 3.08 3.35
N HIS A 140 -31.00 2.75 2.22
CA HIS A 140 -29.54 2.75 2.14
C HIS A 140 -29.00 4.18 2.42
N TYR A 141 -27.84 4.32 3.07
CA TYR A 141 -27.32 5.63 3.48
C TYR A 141 -27.04 6.60 2.31
N ILE A 142 -26.79 6.06 1.12
CA ILE A 142 -26.70 6.82 -0.14
C ILE A 142 -28.07 7.41 -0.52
N GLU A 143 -29.14 6.61 -0.45
CA GLU A 143 -30.51 7.07 -0.73
C GLU A 143 -30.92 8.17 0.24
N SER A 144 -30.59 8.03 1.53
CA SER A 144 -30.95 9.03 2.55
C SER A 144 -30.26 10.39 2.39
N GLN A 145 -29.22 10.49 1.58
CA GLN A 145 -28.50 11.74 1.31
C GLN A 145 -29.03 12.51 0.10
N LEU A 146 -29.96 11.91 -0.66
CA LEU A 146 -30.46 12.45 -1.92
C LEU A 146 -31.90 12.94 -1.73
N GLU A 147 -32.05 14.27 -1.64
CA GLU A 147 -33.35 14.92 -1.65
C GLU A 147 -33.83 15.10 -3.09
N THR A 148 -34.57 14.12 -3.63
CA THR A 148 -35.01 14.15 -5.03
C THR A 148 -36.37 13.48 -5.23
N SER A 149 -37.13 13.95 -6.23
CA SER A 149 -38.31 13.28 -6.80
C SER A 149 -37.94 12.09 -7.69
N SER A 150 -36.68 12.01 -8.12
CA SER A 150 -36.17 11.00 -9.04
C SER A 150 -36.24 9.59 -8.44
N ARG A 151 -36.50 8.57 -9.27
CA ARG A 151 -36.33 7.17 -8.84
C ARG A 151 -34.84 6.83 -8.74
N ILE A 152 -34.36 6.50 -7.55
CA ILE A 152 -32.96 6.11 -7.33
C ILE A 152 -32.78 4.60 -7.59
N LYS A 153 -31.77 4.23 -8.39
CA LYS A 153 -31.33 2.85 -8.59
C LYS A 153 -29.89 2.73 -8.11
N LEU A 154 -29.69 2.08 -6.97
CA LEU A 154 -28.37 1.81 -6.41
C LEU A 154 -27.81 0.49 -6.93
N ILE A 155 -26.53 0.48 -7.32
CA ILE A 155 -25.84 -0.72 -7.80
C ILE A 155 -24.44 -0.73 -7.19
N GLY A 156 -24.13 -1.76 -6.40
CA GLY A 156 -22.80 -1.93 -5.82
C GLY A 156 -21.80 -2.44 -6.86
N TRP A 157 -20.68 -1.74 -7.03
CA TRP A 157 -19.51 -2.25 -7.72
C TRP A 157 -18.55 -2.85 -6.69
N ASN A 158 -18.54 -4.19 -6.62
CA ASN A 158 -17.72 -4.94 -5.67
C ASN A 158 -16.24 -4.82 -6.02
N MET A 159 -15.54 -4.01 -5.23
CA MET A 159 -14.11 -3.75 -5.34
C MET A 159 -13.31 -4.96 -4.87
N LEU A 160 -12.15 -5.14 -5.50
CA LEU A 160 -11.18 -6.18 -5.20
C LEU A 160 -9.80 -5.55 -5.34
N PRO A 161 -8.94 -5.55 -4.32
CA PRO A 161 -7.62 -4.93 -4.47
C PRO A 161 -6.84 -5.69 -5.56
N PHE A 162 -6.08 -4.96 -6.37
CA PHE A 162 -5.45 -5.52 -7.56
C PHE A 162 -4.02 -5.00 -7.73
N PRO A 163 -3.15 -5.75 -8.43
CA PRO A 163 -1.77 -5.37 -8.61
C PRO A 163 -1.62 -4.19 -9.58
N GLN A 164 -0.91 -3.16 -9.14
CA GLN A 164 -0.68 -1.93 -9.92
C GLN A 164 0.80 -1.63 -10.18
N LEU A 165 1.64 -1.81 -9.15
CA LEU A 165 3.08 -1.51 -9.22
C LEU A 165 3.95 -2.77 -9.24
N ASP A 166 3.45 -3.86 -8.66
CA ASP A 166 4.07 -5.18 -8.65
C ASP A 166 2.98 -6.25 -8.64
N ASN A 167 3.31 -7.43 -9.18
CA ASN A 167 2.41 -8.57 -9.28
C ASN A 167 1.79 -8.98 -7.94
N ASP A 168 2.56 -8.92 -6.87
CA ASP A 168 2.14 -9.43 -5.54
C ASP A 168 1.90 -8.29 -4.54
N VAL A 169 1.65 -7.07 -5.03
CA VAL A 169 1.28 -5.90 -4.21
C VAL A 169 -0.12 -5.44 -4.58
N LEU A 170 -1.09 -5.72 -3.72
CA LEU A 170 -2.50 -5.38 -3.86
C LEU A 170 -2.81 -4.13 -3.03
N ILE A 171 -3.24 -3.05 -3.68
CA ILE A 171 -3.59 -1.80 -2.99
C ILE A 171 -5.11 -1.62 -2.99
N ALA A 172 -5.68 -1.34 -1.81
CA ALA A 172 -7.13 -1.18 -1.62
C ALA A 172 -7.63 0.25 -1.89
N HIS A 173 -6.73 1.23 -1.87
CA HIS A 173 -7.00 2.67 -2.05
C HIS A 173 -8.01 3.21 -1.04
N VAL A 174 -7.78 2.89 0.23
CA VAL A 174 -8.61 3.30 1.36
C VAL A 174 -7.83 4.02 2.47
N LEU A 175 -6.54 4.30 2.26
CA LEU A 175 -5.73 5.06 3.24
C LEU A 175 -6.03 6.56 3.24
N TYR A 176 -6.40 7.13 2.10
CA TYR A 176 -6.67 8.56 1.94
C TYR A 176 -8.09 8.76 1.43
N ASN A 177 -8.84 9.67 2.05
CA ASN A 177 -10.20 10.00 1.64
C ASN A 177 -10.24 11.02 0.48
N SER A 178 -11.45 11.48 0.09
CA SER A 178 -11.59 12.47 -0.99
C SER A 178 -10.84 13.78 -0.72
N ASP A 179 -10.65 14.14 0.55
CA ASP A 179 -9.89 15.30 0.98
C ASP A 179 -8.38 15.03 1.12
N GLU A 180 -7.86 13.92 0.60
CA GLU A 180 -6.47 13.48 0.80
C GLU A 180 -6.06 13.37 2.29
N GLU A 181 -7.02 13.27 3.21
CA GLU A 181 -6.76 13.07 4.63
C GLU A 181 -6.45 11.61 4.90
N ASN A 182 -5.42 11.37 5.72
CA ASN A 182 -4.99 10.02 6.08
C ASN A 182 -5.95 9.41 7.11
N MET A 183 -6.61 8.31 6.75
CA MET A 183 -7.60 7.63 7.59
C MET A 183 -6.98 6.88 8.78
N TYR A 184 -5.70 6.49 8.69
CA TYR A 184 -5.00 5.89 9.82
C TYR A 184 -4.52 6.95 10.82
N ALA A 185 -4.23 8.15 10.33
CA ALA A 185 -3.73 9.23 11.15
C ALA A 185 -4.26 10.58 10.66
N PRO A 186 -5.52 10.90 10.99
CA PRO A 186 -6.14 12.13 10.55
C PRO A 186 -5.46 13.34 11.19
N SER A 187 -5.75 14.50 10.63
CA SER A 187 -5.24 15.79 11.09
C SER A 187 -5.75 16.12 12.50
N GLU A 188 -6.96 15.68 12.81
CA GLU A 188 -7.63 15.96 14.09
C GLU A 188 -7.69 14.71 14.97
N ASN A 189 -7.08 14.77 16.16
CA ASN A 189 -7.00 13.61 17.07
C ASN A 189 -8.36 13.04 17.48
N PHE A 190 -9.38 13.89 17.65
CA PHE A 190 -10.71 13.44 18.06
C PHE A 190 -11.37 12.56 16.98
N MET A 191 -10.97 12.69 15.72
CA MET A 191 -11.43 11.87 14.60
C MET A 191 -10.71 10.51 14.51
N GLN A 192 -9.57 10.34 15.18
CA GLN A 192 -8.69 9.18 15.03
C GLN A 192 -9.40 7.85 15.27
N THR A 193 -10.20 7.75 16.34
CA THR A 193 -10.92 6.51 16.66
C THR A 193 -11.93 6.14 15.57
N ALA A 194 -12.67 7.12 15.05
CA ALA A 194 -13.68 6.90 14.02
C ALA A 194 -13.04 6.54 12.68
N THR A 195 -12.08 7.35 12.22
CA THR A 195 -11.38 7.16 10.94
C THR A 195 -10.60 5.85 10.88
N ARG A 196 -9.87 5.49 11.95
CA ARG A 196 -9.24 4.16 12.06
C ARG A 196 -10.26 3.05 12.06
N GLY A 197 -11.39 3.20 12.75
CA GLY A 197 -12.47 2.21 12.74
C GLY A 197 -13.02 1.95 11.34
N ILE A 198 -13.25 3.03 10.57
CA ILE A 198 -13.68 2.96 9.16
C ILE A 198 -12.63 2.25 8.30
N LEU A 199 -11.36 2.64 8.45
CA LEU A 199 -10.25 2.02 7.74
C LEU A 199 -10.13 0.53 8.04
N MET A 200 -10.26 0.15 9.32
CA MET A 200 -10.19 -1.25 9.75
C MET A 200 -11.33 -2.06 9.15
N ASP A 201 -12.57 -1.54 9.20
CA ASP A 201 -13.72 -2.21 8.59
C ASP A 201 -13.51 -2.44 7.09
N ASN A 202 -13.06 -1.42 6.37
CA ASN A 202 -12.73 -1.51 4.95
C ASN A 202 -11.66 -2.57 4.67
N MET A 203 -10.58 -2.58 5.44
CA MET A 203 -9.51 -3.55 5.24
C MET A 203 -9.95 -4.98 5.59
N VAL A 204 -10.78 -5.17 6.62
CA VAL A 204 -11.34 -6.49 6.97
C VAL A 204 -12.22 -6.98 5.81
N ASN A 205 -13.12 -6.14 5.31
CA ASN A 205 -13.97 -6.46 4.16
C ASN A 205 -13.14 -6.78 2.89
N CYS A 206 -12.09 -6.00 2.65
CA CYS A 206 -11.15 -6.18 1.55
C CYS A 206 -10.49 -7.58 1.60
N LEU A 207 -9.92 -7.95 2.76
CA LEU A 207 -9.27 -9.25 2.91
C LEU A 207 -10.27 -10.41 2.89
N GLU A 208 -11.44 -10.24 3.51
CA GLU A 208 -12.50 -11.25 3.47
C GLU A 208 -12.97 -11.52 2.03
N SER A 209 -13.18 -10.47 1.23
CA SER A 209 -13.51 -10.57 -0.19
C SER A 209 -12.42 -11.33 -0.97
N LEU A 210 -11.14 -11.05 -0.71
CA LEU A 210 -10.02 -11.78 -1.31
C LEU A 210 -10.02 -13.28 -0.95
N LEU A 211 -10.21 -13.61 0.34
CA LEU A 211 -10.25 -15.00 0.81
C LEU A 211 -11.40 -15.78 0.18
N LYS A 212 -12.58 -15.15 0.04
CA LYS A 212 -13.75 -15.72 -0.65
C LYS A 212 -13.48 -15.96 -2.13
N HIS A 213 -13.02 -14.94 -2.86
CA HIS A 213 -12.74 -15.05 -4.29
C HIS A 213 -11.66 -16.09 -4.63
N THR A 214 -10.68 -16.27 -3.74
CA THR A 214 -9.58 -17.23 -3.94
C THR A 214 -9.83 -18.59 -3.30
N GLN A 215 -10.90 -18.74 -2.51
CA GLN A 215 -11.20 -19.93 -1.70
C GLN A 215 -9.99 -20.33 -0.81
N THR A 216 -9.39 -19.34 -0.16
CA THR A 216 -8.19 -19.51 0.66
C THR A 216 -8.56 -19.51 2.14
N ASN A 217 -8.02 -20.47 2.89
CA ASN A 217 -8.17 -20.57 4.33
C ASN A 217 -6.89 -20.08 5.02
N VAL A 218 -7.04 -19.21 6.02
CA VAL A 218 -5.92 -18.79 6.87
C VAL A 218 -5.62 -19.89 7.89
N THR A 219 -4.35 -20.27 8.03
CA THR A 219 -3.91 -21.34 8.95
C THR A 219 -3.29 -20.80 10.23
N HIS A 220 -2.45 -19.79 10.11
CA HIS A 220 -1.80 -19.08 11.20
C HIS A 220 -1.93 -17.59 10.95
N ALA A 221 -2.17 -16.83 12.00
CA ALA A 221 -2.26 -15.38 11.92
C ALA A 221 -1.37 -14.76 12.99
N VAL A 222 -0.61 -13.74 12.60
CA VAL A 222 0.21 -12.91 13.50
C VAL A 222 -0.15 -11.46 13.29
N SER A 223 -0.30 -10.71 14.38
CA SER A 223 -0.50 -9.26 14.33
C SER A 223 0.60 -8.54 15.11
N PHE A 224 1.12 -7.47 14.53
CA PHE A 224 1.96 -6.49 15.18
C PHE A 224 1.19 -5.16 15.23
N GLY A 225 0.72 -4.81 16.43
CA GLY A 225 -0.05 -3.61 16.69
C GLY A 225 -1.38 -3.80 17.41
N LYS A 226 -1.92 -2.71 17.97
CA LYS A 226 -3.26 -2.74 18.62
C LYS A 226 -4.37 -2.83 17.58
N GLU A 227 -4.30 -2.03 16.53
CA GLU A 227 -5.30 -2.04 15.45
C GLU A 227 -5.13 -3.30 14.61
N SER A 228 -3.91 -3.75 14.35
CA SER A 228 -3.62 -5.05 13.72
C SER A 228 -4.28 -6.23 14.45
N LYS A 229 -4.25 -6.23 15.80
CA LYS A 229 -4.90 -7.27 16.61
C LYS A 229 -6.42 -7.21 16.51
N ARG A 230 -7.01 -6.01 16.54
CA ARG A 230 -8.45 -5.82 16.37
C ARG A 230 -8.92 -6.28 14.99
N PHE A 231 -8.18 -5.90 13.93
CA PHE A 231 -8.40 -6.36 12.57
C PHE A 231 -8.49 -7.88 12.49
N LEU A 232 -7.51 -8.57 13.08
CA LEU A 232 -7.41 -10.03 13.06
C LEU A 232 -8.57 -10.69 13.82
N GLN A 233 -8.96 -10.13 14.97
CA GLN A 233 -10.13 -10.59 15.73
C GLN A 233 -11.44 -10.41 14.94
N SER A 234 -11.64 -9.25 14.31
CA SER A 234 -12.83 -8.95 13.51
C SER A 234 -12.92 -9.85 12.28
N LEU A 235 -11.80 -10.05 11.56
CA LEU A 235 -11.75 -10.94 10.40
C LEU A 235 -12.06 -12.38 10.80
N ARG A 236 -11.43 -12.88 11.87
CA ARG A 236 -11.67 -14.23 12.37
C ARG A 236 -13.14 -14.44 12.72
N GLN A 237 -13.73 -13.50 13.45
CA GLN A 237 -15.15 -13.56 13.82
C GLN A 237 -16.05 -13.63 12.58
N ARG A 238 -15.77 -12.85 11.53
CA ARG A 238 -16.57 -12.88 10.28
C ARG A 238 -16.43 -14.20 9.55
N VAL A 239 -15.21 -14.68 9.37
CA VAL A 239 -14.93 -15.97 8.72
C VAL A 239 -15.60 -17.13 9.46
N GLU A 240 -15.53 -17.16 10.80
CA GLU A 240 -16.18 -18.19 11.62
C GLU A 240 -17.72 -18.10 11.59
N THR A 241 -18.29 -16.88 11.54
CA THR A 241 -19.76 -16.68 11.47
C THR A 241 -20.34 -17.17 10.15
N GLU A 242 -19.59 -17.05 9.05
CA GLU A 242 -20.03 -17.54 7.73
C GLU A 242 -19.97 -19.05 7.55
N GLU A 243 -19.16 -19.73 8.37
CA GLU A 243 -19.16 -21.18 8.49
C GLU A 243 -20.39 -21.64 9.30
N ASN A 244 -21.59 -21.50 8.71
CA ASN A 244 -22.82 -22.05 9.28
C ASN A 244 -22.64 -23.51 9.72
N GLY A 245 -23.36 -23.95 10.76
CA GLY A 245 -23.28 -25.32 11.29
C GLY A 245 -23.47 -26.41 10.21
N GLU A 246 -24.26 -26.14 9.17
CA GLU A 246 -24.40 -27.02 8.00
C GLU A 246 -23.14 -27.07 7.13
N LYS A 247 -22.49 -25.94 6.83
CA LYS A 247 -21.21 -25.92 6.08
C LYS A 247 -20.12 -26.60 6.88
N LEU A 248 -20.07 -26.37 8.19
CA LEU A 248 -19.12 -27.01 9.10
C LEU A 248 -19.35 -28.53 9.12
N PHE A 249 -20.61 -28.97 9.24
CA PHE A 249 -20.98 -30.39 9.16
C PHE A 249 -20.64 -30.99 7.81
N ILE A 250 -20.91 -30.31 6.70
CA ILE A 250 -20.54 -30.75 5.34
C ILE A 250 -19.02 -30.88 5.23
N LYS A 251 -18.26 -29.91 5.73
CA LYS A 251 -16.79 -29.92 5.71
C LYS A 251 -16.23 -31.07 6.55
N GLU A 252 -16.76 -31.28 7.75
CA GLU A 252 -16.40 -32.42 8.62
C GLU A 252 -16.79 -33.77 8.00
N THR A 253 -17.95 -33.86 7.35
CA THR A 253 -18.46 -35.10 6.76
C THR A 253 -17.73 -35.47 5.46
N LEU A 254 -17.43 -34.48 4.61
CA LEU A 254 -16.75 -34.69 3.34
C LEU A 254 -15.24 -34.89 3.50
N TYR A 255 -14.61 -34.18 4.44
CA TYR A 255 -13.16 -34.16 4.54
C TYR A 255 -12.60 -34.77 5.84
N GLY A 256 -13.39 -34.94 6.90
CA GLY A 256 -12.93 -35.52 8.16
C GLY A 256 -11.76 -34.72 8.75
N ASP A 257 -10.61 -35.38 8.99
CA ASP A 257 -9.35 -34.72 9.41
C ASP A 257 -8.51 -34.17 8.24
N LYS A 258 -9.05 -34.22 7.02
CA LYS A 258 -8.44 -33.66 5.81
C LYS A 258 -9.03 -32.27 5.56
N TYR A 259 -8.24 -31.38 4.97
CA TYR A 259 -8.70 -30.06 4.55
C TYR A 259 -8.55 -29.91 3.04
N SER A 260 -9.48 -29.17 2.43
CA SER A 260 -9.49 -28.80 1.01
C SER A 260 -9.45 -27.28 0.87
N GLY A 261 -8.62 -26.77 -0.03
CA GLY A 261 -8.49 -25.34 -0.32
C GLY A 261 -7.04 -24.88 -0.30
N LEU A 262 -6.79 -23.64 -0.70
CA LEU A 262 -5.48 -23.02 -0.56
C LEU A 262 -5.29 -22.63 0.91
N GLU A 263 -4.10 -22.88 1.46
CA GLU A 263 -3.74 -22.48 2.82
C GLU A 263 -2.77 -21.29 2.78
N THR A 264 -2.90 -20.38 3.73
CA THR A 264 -2.02 -19.20 3.84
C THR A 264 -1.73 -18.86 5.29
N ASP A 265 -0.52 -18.34 5.53
CA ASP A 265 -0.24 -17.58 6.75
C ASP A 265 -0.70 -16.13 6.54
N LEU A 266 -1.10 -15.46 7.62
CA LEU A 266 -1.50 -14.05 7.65
C LEU A 266 -0.60 -13.30 8.62
N VAL A 267 0.01 -12.20 8.18
CA VAL A 267 0.75 -11.29 9.06
C VAL A 267 0.21 -9.88 8.86
N VAL A 268 -0.23 -9.24 9.94
CA VAL A 268 -0.83 -7.90 9.93
C VAL A 268 0.09 -6.93 10.66
N MET A 269 0.52 -5.87 9.96
CA MET A 269 1.45 -4.85 10.45
C MET A 269 0.75 -3.49 10.49
N GLU A 270 0.86 -2.76 11.60
CA GLU A 270 0.45 -1.36 11.66
C GLU A 270 1.65 -0.41 11.59
N ARG A 271 1.43 0.77 11.00
CA ARG A 271 2.49 1.75 10.73
C ARG A 271 3.19 2.27 11.99
N ASP A 272 2.46 2.34 13.11
CA ASP A 272 3.01 2.82 14.39
C ASP A 272 4.09 1.88 14.96
N MET A 273 4.21 0.64 14.45
CA MET A 273 5.33 -0.25 14.81
C MET A 273 6.67 0.27 14.26
N ASP A 274 6.66 1.01 13.16
CA ASP A 274 7.85 1.57 12.53
C ASP A 274 7.53 2.91 11.88
N PRO A 275 7.39 3.99 12.67
CA PRO A 275 7.13 5.33 12.15
C PRO A 275 8.35 5.96 11.47
N LEU A 276 9.55 5.38 11.64
CA LEU A 276 10.81 5.93 11.16
C LEU A 276 11.00 5.66 9.66
N THR A 277 10.81 4.42 9.20
CA THR A 277 11.09 4.05 7.80
C THR A 277 10.40 4.95 6.76
N PRO A 278 9.12 5.34 6.90
CA PRO A 278 8.49 6.25 5.95
C PRO A 278 9.15 7.63 5.88
N LEU A 279 9.75 8.11 6.97
CA LEU A 279 10.34 9.46 7.02
C LEU A 279 11.70 9.53 6.30
N LEU A 280 12.38 8.40 6.16
CA LEU A 280 13.69 8.32 5.52
C LEU A 280 13.58 8.47 4.00
N THR A 281 14.63 9.01 3.40
CA THR A 281 14.73 9.13 1.94
C THR A 281 14.82 7.74 1.31
N GLN A 282 13.94 7.44 0.36
CA GLN A 282 13.96 6.16 -0.34
C GLN A 282 15.05 6.16 -1.42
N LEU A 283 15.87 5.11 -1.48
CA LEU A 283 17.00 5.02 -2.42
C LEU A 283 16.83 3.97 -3.53
N THR A 284 15.66 3.34 -3.60
CA THR A 284 15.31 2.51 -4.77
C THR A 284 14.85 3.39 -5.92
N TYR A 285 14.97 2.90 -7.16
CA TYR A 285 14.50 3.65 -8.32
C TYR A 285 13.02 4.06 -8.20
N ALA A 286 12.15 3.14 -7.80
CA ALA A 286 10.74 3.44 -7.57
C ALA A 286 10.49 4.30 -6.34
N GLY A 287 11.30 4.14 -5.30
CA GLY A 287 11.24 4.97 -4.10
C GLY A 287 11.52 6.44 -4.39
N LEU A 288 12.59 6.75 -5.14
CA LEU A 288 12.90 8.11 -5.54
C LEU A 288 11.83 8.72 -6.45
N ILE A 289 11.27 7.93 -7.37
CA ILE A 289 10.14 8.38 -8.21
C ILE A 289 8.93 8.74 -7.33
N ASP A 290 8.62 7.93 -6.31
CA ASP A 290 7.51 8.22 -5.41
C ASP A 290 7.78 9.44 -4.51
N ASP A 291 9.00 9.59 -3.99
CA ASP A 291 9.39 10.74 -3.16
C ASP A 291 9.38 12.05 -3.96
N LEU A 292 9.77 12.04 -5.24
CA LEU A 292 9.84 13.23 -6.10
C LEU A 292 8.52 13.55 -6.82
N TYR A 293 7.80 12.53 -7.28
CA TYR A 293 6.68 12.71 -8.21
C TYR A 293 5.33 12.14 -7.73
N GLU A 294 5.33 11.38 -6.63
CA GLU A 294 4.18 10.69 -6.02
C GLU A 294 3.36 9.81 -6.98
N PHE A 295 3.36 8.50 -6.75
CA PHE A 295 2.45 7.60 -7.44
C PHE A 295 0.98 7.89 -7.12
N THR A 296 0.15 7.71 -8.14
CA THR A 296 -1.31 7.69 -8.09
C THR A 296 -1.80 6.24 -8.19
N PRO A 297 -3.08 5.95 -7.84
CA PRO A 297 -3.71 4.63 -8.00
C PRO A 297 -3.73 4.03 -9.41
N GLY A 298 -3.15 4.70 -10.43
CA GLY A 298 -3.04 4.21 -11.81
C GLY A 298 -1.61 3.84 -12.24
N ALA A 299 -0.66 3.75 -11.30
CA ALA A 299 0.78 3.62 -11.59
C ALA A 299 1.31 4.77 -12.49
N LYS A 300 0.68 5.94 -12.38
CA LYS A 300 1.11 7.22 -12.95
C LYS A 300 1.60 8.13 -11.83
N THR A 301 2.34 9.18 -12.17
CA THR A 301 2.79 10.17 -11.19
C THR A 301 1.92 11.43 -11.20
N LYS A 302 1.84 12.16 -10.08
CA LYS A 302 1.04 13.40 -9.97
C LYS A 302 1.60 14.52 -10.85
N SER A 303 2.92 14.68 -10.88
CA SER A 303 3.61 15.79 -11.56
C SER A 303 4.01 15.48 -13.01
N LYS A 304 4.31 14.21 -13.36
CA LYS A 304 4.57 13.77 -14.74
C LYS A 304 3.43 12.88 -15.23
N LYS A 305 2.25 13.46 -15.48
CA LYS A 305 1.00 12.73 -15.83
C LYS A 305 1.10 11.80 -17.05
N GLU A 306 2.03 12.08 -17.97
CA GLU A 306 2.29 11.25 -19.15
C GLU A 306 3.13 10.00 -18.85
N LEU A 307 3.84 9.99 -17.72
CA LEU A 307 4.68 8.87 -17.30
C LEU A 307 3.82 7.76 -16.66
N SER A 308 3.62 6.69 -17.41
CA SER A 308 2.99 5.45 -16.92
C SER A 308 4.07 4.40 -16.66
N LEU A 309 4.06 3.84 -15.44
CA LEU A 309 5.02 2.84 -14.95
C LEU A 309 4.27 1.58 -14.50
N LYS A 310 3.63 0.92 -15.46
CA LYS A 310 2.89 -0.33 -15.23
C LYS A 310 3.82 -1.52 -15.43
N TYR A 311 3.92 -2.37 -14.42
CA TYR A 311 4.75 -3.59 -14.48
C TYR A 311 4.27 -4.61 -15.54
N THR A 312 3.03 -4.50 -16.03
CA THR A 312 2.49 -5.41 -17.05
C THR A 312 2.92 -5.07 -18.46
N ASP A 313 3.30 -3.82 -18.69
CA ASP A 313 3.52 -3.25 -20.03
C ASP A 313 5.02 -2.93 -20.26
N ASP A 314 5.83 -3.04 -19.20
CA ASP A 314 7.20 -2.53 -19.14
C ASP A 314 8.08 -3.52 -18.34
N ASP A 315 8.66 -4.49 -19.03
CA ASP A 315 9.54 -5.50 -18.42
C ASP A 315 10.85 -4.87 -17.92
N ILE A 316 11.29 -3.77 -18.56
CA ILE A 316 12.45 -2.99 -18.11
C ILE A 316 12.15 -2.38 -16.73
N TRP A 317 10.96 -1.82 -16.52
CA TRP A 317 10.55 -1.34 -15.21
C TRP A 317 10.53 -2.44 -14.13
N GLU A 318 10.02 -3.64 -14.44
CA GLU A 318 10.01 -4.76 -13.49
C GLU A 318 11.41 -5.11 -12.97
N ASP A 319 12.41 -5.09 -13.86
CA ASP A 319 13.81 -5.38 -13.54
C ASP A 319 14.51 -4.27 -12.76
N LEU A 320 14.08 -3.00 -12.93
CA LEU A 320 14.80 -1.83 -12.41
C LEU A 320 14.19 -1.24 -11.14
N LYS A 321 12.87 -1.33 -10.95
CA LYS A 321 12.11 -0.55 -9.95
C LYS A 321 12.62 -0.68 -8.51
N PHE A 322 13.13 -1.85 -8.13
CA PHE A 322 13.61 -2.14 -6.78
C PHE A 322 15.14 -2.11 -6.66
N LEU A 323 15.87 -1.80 -7.72
CA LEU A 323 17.31 -1.59 -7.63
C LEU A 323 17.60 -0.31 -6.84
N ASN A 324 18.71 -0.33 -6.09
CA ASN A 324 19.28 0.92 -5.58
C ASN A 324 19.61 1.83 -6.76
N PHE A 325 19.32 3.12 -6.60
CA PHE A 325 19.50 4.09 -7.67
C PHE A 325 20.96 4.25 -8.11
N GLY A 326 21.92 4.05 -7.19
CA GLY A 326 23.35 4.06 -7.51
C GLY A 326 23.76 2.95 -8.48
N ASP A 327 23.08 1.80 -8.47
CA ASP A 327 23.34 0.67 -9.37
C ASP A 327 22.60 0.78 -10.72
N LEU A 328 21.61 1.69 -10.80
CA LEU A 328 20.71 1.82 -11.95
C LEU A 328 21.47 2.14 -13.24
N GLY A 329 22.41 3.08 -13.19
CA GLY A 329 23.16 3.52 -14.37
C GLY A 329 23.99 2.40 -15.00
N ALA A 330 24.68 1.59 -14.18
CA ALA A 330 25.45 0.45 -14.65
C ALA A 330 24.54 -0.63 -15.28
N LYS A 331 23.39 -0.90 -14.65
CA LYS A 331 22.40 -1.85 -15.17
C LYS A 331 21.80 -1.37 -16.50
N LEU A 332 21.39 -0.11 -16.60
CA LEU A 332 20.85 0.49 -17.83
C LEU A 332 21.88 0.46 -18.97
N ASN A 333 23.14 0.80 -18.69
CA ASN A 333 24.21 0.71 -19.69
C ASN A 333 24.43 -0.71 -20.19
N THR A 334 24.33 -1.70 -19.30
CA THR A 334 24.43 -3.12 -19.66
C THR A 334 23.25 -3.55 -20.53
N MET A 335 22.02 -3.17 -20.16
CA MET A 335 20.83 -3.42 -20.95
C MET A 335 20.89 -2.77 -22.34
N ALA A 336 21.33 -1.51 -22.42
CA ALA A 336 21.48 -0.76 -23.66
C ALA A 336 22.49 -1.40 -24.61
N ARG A 337 23.68 -1.78 -24.10
CA ARG A 337 24.71 -2.48 -24.90
C ARG A 337 24.20 -3.82 -25.42
N ASN A 338 23.58 -4.62 -24.56
CA ASN A 338 23.00 -5.90 -24.97
C ASN A 338 21.92 -5.71 -26.05
N SER A 339 21.11 -4.65 -25.96
CA SER A 339 20.11 -4.31 -26.96
C SER A 339 20.74 -3.88 -28.30
N ASP A 340 21.80 -3.06 -28.27
CA ASP A 340 22.51 -2.63 -29.48
C ASP A 340 23.26 -3.79 -30.14
N ASP A 341 23.81 -4.72 -29.37
CA ASP A 341 24.46 -5.95 -29.86
C ASP A 341 23.45 -6.87 -30.56
N GLN A 342 22.28 -7.08 -29.97
CA GLN A 342 21.18 -7.83 -30.59
C GLN A 342 20.73 -7.18 -31.90
N TYR A 343 20.64 -5.85 -31.95
CA TYR A 343 20.26 -5.13 -33.16
C TYR A 343 21.35 -5.18 -34.25
N SER A 344 22.62 -5.12 -33.85
CA SER A 344 23.78 -5.18 -34.73
C SER A 344 24.08 -6.59 -35.26
N SER A 345 23.60 -7.62 -34.56
CA SER A 345 23.71 -9.03 -34.94
C SER A 345 22.83 -9.45 -36.12
N ARG A 346 22.34 -8.48 -36.91
CA ARG A 346 21.60 -8.70 -38.17
C ARG A 346 22.27 -9.81 -38.98
N PRO A 347 21.58 -10.91 -39.30
CA PRO A 347 22.15 -12.02 -40.05
C PRO A 347 22.71 -11.51 -41.39
N ARG A 348 24.01 -11.72 -41.64
CA ARG A 348 24.65 -11.50 -42.95
C ARG A 348 24.54 -12.74 -43.85
N THR A 349 23.79 -13.75 -43.41
CA THR A 349 23.60 -15.05 -44.05
C THR A 349 22.43 -15.02 -45.03
N ASP A 350 22.53 -15.78 -46.13
CA ASP A 350 21.44 -16.01 -47.10
C ASP A 350 20.38 -17.01 -46.58
N ASN A 351 20.47 -17.41 -45.30
CA ASN A 351 19.50 -18.31 -44.67
C ASN A 351 18.19 -17.56 -44.43
N LEU A 352 17.23 -17.76 -45.34
CA LEU A 352 15.89 -17.17 -45.30
C LEU A 352 15.15 -17.40 -43.96
N GLY A 353 15.45 -18.50 -43.25
CA GLY A 353 14.82 -18.81 -41.96
C GLY A 353 15.30 -17.88 -40.83
N GLU A 354 16.61 -17.67 -40.71
CA GLU A 354 17.22 -16.76 -39.73
C GLU A 354 16.85 -15.31 -40.01
N LEU A 355 16.83 -14.92 -41.29
CA LEU A 355 16.44 -13.58 -41.69
C LEU A 355 14.99 -13.28 -41.34
N LYS A 356 14.09 -14.25 -41.55
CA LYS A 356 12.68 -14.13 -41.17
C LYS A 356 12.51 -14.01 -39.65
N GLN A 357 13.17 -14.87 -38.87
CA GLN A 357 13.12 -14.80 -37.41
C GLN A 357 13.63 -13.46 -36.87
N PHE A 358 14.70 -12.92 -37.46
CA PHE A 358 15.20 -11.58 -37.09
C PHE A 358 14.20 -10.49 -37.45
N VAL A 359 13.64 -10.49 -38.66
CA VAL A 359 12.62 -9.50 -39.09
C VAL A 359 11.39 -9.54 -38.19
N ASP A 360 10.94 -10.74 -37.80
CA ASP A 360 9.80 -10.93 -36.90
C ASP A 360 10.09 -10.39 -35.48
N ALA A 361 11.35 -10.38 -35.03
CA ALA A 361 11.77 -9.87 -33.71
C ALA A 361 12.04 -8.35 -33.66
N ILE A 362 12.19 -7.66 -34.80
CA ILE A 362 12.49 -6.22 -34.86
C ILE A 362 11.51 -5.36 -34.02
N PRO A 363 10.17 -5.57 -34.08
CA PRO A 363 9.24 -4.74 -33.32
C PRO A 363 9.46 -4.80 -31.80
N GLU A 364 9.73 -6.00 -31.27
CA GLU A 364 10.02 -6.21 -29.85
C GLU A 364 11.34 -5.55 -29.45
N LEU A 365 12.38 -5.71 -30.28
CA LEU A 365 13.68 -5.05 -30.07
C LEU A 365 13.56 -3.52 -30.08
N GLN A 366 12.73 -2.96 -30.97
CA GLN A 366 12.47 -1.52 -31.05
C GLN A 366 11.71 -1.00 -29.82
N GLU A 367 10.68 -1.73 -29.36
CA GLU A 367 9.95 -1.34 -28.14
C GLU A 367 10.85 -1.44 -26.91
N ASN A 368 11.65 -2.50 -26.77
CA ASN A 368 12.62 -2.64 -25.68
C ASN A 368 13.62 -1.47 -25.67
N ARG A 369 14.16 -1.09 -26.84
CA ARG A 369 15.05 0.08 -26.94
C ARG A 369 14.36 1.38 -26.52
N LYS A 370 13.09 1.57 -26.91
CA LYS A 370 12.28 2.72 -26.52
C LYS A 370 12.02 2.75 -25.00
N LEU A 371 11.72 1.61 -24.38
CA LEU A 371 11.57 1.49 -22.92
C LEU A 371 12.88 1.77 -22.19
N ILE A 372 14.00 1.21 -22.66
CA ILE A 372 15.34 1.51 -22.10
C ILE A 372 15.62 3.01 -22.18
N ASN A 373 15.40 3.65 -23.33
CA ASN A 373 15.60 5.09 -23.50
C ASN A 373 14.69 5.92 -22.57
N LYS A 374 13.41 5.55 -22.44
CA LYS A 374 12.48 6.16 -21.48
C LYS A 374 13.05 6.12 -20.05
N HIS A 375 13.64 4.99 -19.64
CA HIS A 375 14.23 4.86 -18.31
C HIS A 375 15.58 5.59 -18.17
N ILE A 376 16.38 5.68 -19.23
CA ILE A 376 17.57 6.53 -19.28
C ILE A 376 17.17 8.00 -19.07
N ASP A 377 16.21 8.50 -19.85
CA ASP A 377 15.73 9.89 -19.76
C ASP A 377 15.15 10.19 -18.38
N LEU A 378 14.33 9.28 -17.84
CA LEU A 378 13.77 9.42 -16.50
C LEU A 378 14.86 9.38 -15.42
N SER A 379 15.86 8.50 -15.54
CA SER A 379 16.98 8.45 -14.61
C SER A 379 17.82 9.73 -14.65
N ALA A 380 18.06 10.28 -15.83
CA ALA A 380 18.77 11.55 -16.00
C ALA A 380 17.98 12.73 -15.42
N ASP A 381 16.65 12.73 -15.53
CA ASP A 381 15.81 13.73 -14.88
C ASP A 381 15.83 13.63 -13.36
N ILE A 382 15.81 12.41 -12.80
CA ILE A 382 15.96 12.21 -11.35
C ILE A 382 17.35 12.69 -10.91
N LEU A 383 18.41 12.32 -11.64
CA LEU A 383 19.76 12.80 -11.38
C LEU A 383 19.81 14.32 -11.38
N LYS A 384 19.22 15.03 -12.35
CA LYS A 384 19.15 16.51 -12.31
C LYS A 384 18.45 17.05 -11.06
N GLN A 385 17.40 16.39 -10.57
CA GLN A 385 16.70 16.81 -9.34
C GLN A 385 17.56 16.55 -8.09
N VAL A 386 18.41 15.53 -8.14
CA VAL A 386 19.27 15.09 -7.02
C VAL A 386 20.66 15.78 -7.05
N GLU A 387 21.16 16.14 -8.24
CA GLU A 387 22.55 16.55 -8.55
C GLU A 387 22.69 17.99 -9.10
N ASN A 388 21.62 18.79 -9.29
CA ASN A 388 21.80 20.23 -9.58
C ASN A 388 22.42 20.95 -8.34
N GLU A 389 22.35 22.28 -8.16
CA GLU A 389 22.93 23.02 -6.99
C GLU A 389 22.68 22.37 -5.59
N GLN A 390 21.74 21.43 -5.52
CA GLN A 390 21.38 20.50 -4.46
C GLN A 390 22.22 19.21 -4.32
N GLU A 391 23.28 18.94 -5.10
CA GLU A 391 24.17 17.78 -4.87
C GLU A 391 24.75 17.84 -3.44
N SER A 392 25.03 19.06 -2.95
CA SER A 392 25.33 19.33 -1.54
C SER A 392 24.15 18.98 -0.63
N GLN A 393 22.93 19.39 -0.97
CA GLN A 393 21.77 19.27 -0.09
C GLN A 393 21.20 17.84 0.00
N PHE A 394 21.05 17.12 -1.11
CA PHE A 394 20.59 15.72 -1.09
C PHE A 394 21.58 14.83 -0.34
N ASN A 395 22.88 14.92 -0.67
CA ASN A 395 23.90 14.16 0.04
C ASN A 395 23.99 14.57 1.51
N ARG A 396 23.83 15.86 1.84
CA ARG A 396 23.77 16.33 3.23
C ARG A 396 22.54 15.82 3.98
N ILE A 397 21.37 15.72 3.34
CA ILE A 397 20.18 15.07 3.91
C ILE A 397 20.50 13.61 4.22
N LEU A 398 21.04 12.85 3.27
CA LEU A 398 21.38 11.44 3.47
C LEU A 398 22.45 11.25 4.54
N GLU A 399 23.49 12.10 4.56
CA GLU A 399 24.54 12.07 5.57
C GLU A 399 23.97 12.37 6.95
N LEU A 400 23.10 13.38 7.07
CA LEU A 400 22.44 13.71 8.32
C LEU A 400 21.52 12.57 8.79
N GLU A 401 20.73 11.99 7.89
CA GLU A 401 19.92 10.78 8.19
C GLU A 401 20.80 9.65 8.72
N GLN A 402 21.88 9.29 8.01
CA GLN A 402 22.81 8.22 8.43
C GLN A 402 23.47 8.53 9.78
N ASN A 403 23.91 9.77 9.99
CA ASN A 403 24.52 10.21 11.25
C ASN A 403 23.55 10.15 12.43
N MET A 404 22.28 10.48 12.21
CA MET A 404 21.22 10.36 13.21
C MET A 404 20.88 8.90 13.50
N LEU A 405 20.81 8.04 12.48
CA LEU A 405 20.51 6.61 12.63
C LEU A 405 21.61 5.86 13.39
N SER A 406 22.88 6.13 13.06
CA SER A 406 24.07 5.53 13.69
C SER A 406 24.43 6.14 15.05
N LEU A 407 23.80 7.28 15.40
CA LEU A 407 24.14 8.13 16.54
C LEU A 407 25.63 8.53 16.59
N VAL A 408 26.24 8.76 15.43
CA VAL A 408 27.61 9.31 15.31
C VAL A 408 27.64 10.76 15.79
N LEU A 409 26.64 11.56 15.40
CA LEU A 409 26.46 12.89 15.95
C LEU A 409 25.88 12.80 17.36
N ASP A 410 26.34 13.70 18.24
CA ASP A 410 25.68 13.90 19.51
C ASP A 410 24.39 14.74 19.32
N ASN A 411 23.59 14.87 20.38
CA ASN A 411 22.32 15.60 20.28
C ASN A 411 22.52 17.04 19.82
N ARG A 412 23.58 17.72 20.26
CA ARG A 412 23.84 19.11 19.86
C ARG A 412 24.20 19.20 18.39
N GLY A 413 25.14 18.39 17.92
CA GLY A 413 25.53 18.39 16.51
C GLY A 413 24.36 18.08 15.56
N SER A 414 23.47 17.15 15.92
CA SER A 414 22.26 16.89 15.12
C SER A 414 21.28 18.08 15.12
N VAL A 415 21.09 18.74 16.27
CA VAL A 415 20.24 19.94 16.37
C VAL A 415 20.83 21.08 15.54
N ASP A 416 22.11 21.38 15.73
CA ASP A 416 22.84 22.43 15.01
C ASP A 416 22.77 22.20 13.49
N SER A 417 22.93 20.95 13.03
CA SER A 417 22.79 20.59 11.62
C SER A 417 21.39 20.87 11.06
N ILE A 418 20.33 20.65 11.83
CA ILE A 418 18.95 20.97 11.42
C ILE A 418 18.75 22.49 11.38
N LEU A 419 19.29 23.22 12.36
CA LEU A 419 19.19 24.68 12.41
C LEU A 419 19.91 25.33 11.23
N ASP A 420 21.09 24.84 10.87
CA ASP A 420 21.81 25.31 9.68
C ASP A 420 20.94 25.16 8.41
N LEU A 421 20.25 24.02 8.26
CA LEU A 421 19.33 23.78 7.14
C LEU A 421 18.12 24.73 7.16
N ILE A 422 17.61 25.10 8.34
CA ILE A 422 16.55 26.09 8.51
C ILE A 422 17.05 27.47 8.06
N TYR A 423 18.22 27.90 8.55
CA TYR A 423 18.78 29.23 8.28
C TYR A 423 19.21 29.43 6.83
N GLU A 424 19.72 28.38 6.19
CA GLU A 424 20.04 28.42 4.76
C GLU A 424 18.80 28.65 3.90
N ASN A 425 17.62 28.20 4.36
CA ASN A 425 16.34 28.36 3.68
C ASN A 425 16.35 27.88 2.21
N GLN A 426 17.12 26.81 1.94
CA GLN A 426 17.22 26.18 0.61
C GLN A 426 16.31 24.95 0.47
N LEU A 427 15.89 24.37 1.59
CA LEU A 427 15.07 23.15 1.62
C LEU A 427 13.58 23.45 1.84
N PRO A 428 12.68 22.67 1.22
CA PRO A 428 11.26 22.73 1.53
C PRO A 428 11.00 22.40 3.01
N MET A 429 10.02 23.10 3.61
CA MET A 429 9.59 22.91 5.01
C MET A 429 9.37 21.42 5.36
N ASN A 430 8.70 20.66 4.49
CA ASN A 430 8.40 19.25 4.74
C ASN A 430 9.66 18.39 4.91
N THR A 431 10.75 18.71 4.19
CA THR A 431 12.04 18.00 4.31
C THR A 431 12.67 18.24 5.67
N VAL A 432 12.69 19.50 6.12
CA VAL A 432 13.23 19.87 7.43
C VAL A 432 12.40 19.27 8.56
N LEU A 433 11.07 19.30 8.44
CA LEU A 433 10.15 18.66 9.39
C LEU A 433 10.37 17.14 9.47
N ARG A 434 10.57 16.47 8.33
CA ARG A 434 10.92 15.03 8.30
C ARG A 434 12.21 14.77 9.07
N LEU A 435 13.26 15.55 8.83
CA LEU A 435 14.55 15.40 9.55
C LEU A 435 14.40 15.64 11.06
N ALA A 436 13.61 16.64 11.47
CA ALA A 436 13.31 16.88 12.88
C ALA A 436 12.55 15.70 13.52
N CYS A 437 11.60 15.09 12.80
CA CYS A 437 10.93 13.87 13.23
C CYS A 437 11.89 12.68 13.36
N VAL A 438 12.77 12.47 12.36
CA VAL A 438 13.79 11.41 12.39
C VAL A 438 14.69 11.59 13.62
N LEU A 439 15.16 12.81 13.90
CA LEU A 439 15.96 13.08 15.08
C LEU A 439 15.19 12.73 16.37
N SER A 440 13.94 13.18 16.48
CA SER A 440 13.10 12.93 17.66
C SER A 440 12.89 11.44 17.90
N LEU A 441 12.55 10.67 16.86
CA LEU A 441 12.37 9.21 16.93
C LEU A 441 13.67 8.49 17.31
N CYS A 442 14.79 8.85 16.67
CA CYS A 442 16.10 8.25 16.97
C CYS A 442 16.49 8.41 18.45
N ARG A 443 16.14 9.55 19.05
CA ARG A 443 16.44 9.89 20.45
C ARG A 443 15.36 9.50 21.46
N ASN A 444 14.26 8.88 21.00
CA ASN A 444 13.08 8.65 21.81
C ASN A 444 12.66 9.94 22.57
N GLY A 445 12.40 10.98 21.77
CA GLY A 445 12.12 12.33 22.25
C GLY A 445 13.36 13.19 22.41
N LEU A 446 13.19 14.45 22.02
CA LEU A 446 14.21 15.48 22.21
C LEU A 446 14.26 15.92 23.67
N ARG A 447 15.39 16.50 24.10
CA ARG A 447 15.43 17.23 25.37
C ARG A 447 14.48 18.43 25.26
N ASP A 448 13.78 18.79 26.33
CA ASP A 448 12.77 19.87 26.28
C ASP A 448 13.34 21.19 25.74
N LYS A 449 14.58 21.52 26.11
CA LYS A 449 15.29 22.70 25.58
C LYS A 449 15.51 22.65 24.07
N ASP A 450 15.92 21.50 23.54
CA ASP A 450 16.17 21.35 22.11
C ASP A 450 14.86 21.33 21.32
N TYR A 451 13.82 20.70 21.87
CA TYR A 451 12.47 20.67 21.29
C TYR A 451 11.90 22.08 21.15
N GLU A 452 11.88 22.87 22.23
CA GLU A 452 11.37 24.24 22.17
C GLU A 452 12.22 25.12 21.26
N PHE A 453 13.55 24.90 21.22
CA PHE A 453 14.42 25.65 20.33
C PHE A 453 14.14 25.37 18.86
N ILE A 454 14.17 24.09 18.43
CA ILE A 454 13.83 23.73 17.05
C ILE A 454 12.41 24.20 16.70
N LYS A 455 11.44 24.03 17.61
CA LYS A 455 10.07 24.49 17.41
C LYS A 455 10.00 25.99 17.16
N GLN A 456 10.69 26.80 17.95
CA GLN A 456 10.72 28.25 17.79
C GLN A 456 11.31 28.64 16.43
N GLU A 457 12.47 28.06 16.07
CA GLU A 457 13.15 28.37 14.80
C GLU A 457 12.33 27.94 13.57
N LEU A 458 11.61 26.82 13.67
CA LEU A 458 10.66 26.38 12.64
C LEU A 458 9.49 27.36 12.46
N VAL A 459 8.94 27.89 13.56
CA VAL A 459 7.85 28.90 13.52
C VAL A 459 8.36 30.23 12.96
N ASP A 460 9.56 30.65 13.35
CA ASP A 460 10.16 31.89 12.89
C ASP A 460 10.51 31.83 11.39
N ALA A 461 10.99 30.68 10.90
CA ALA A 461 11.35 30.49 9.49
C ALA A 461 10.14 30.30 8.56
N TYR A 462 9.11 29.55 8.98
CA TYR A 462 8.00 29.12 8.11
C TYR A 462 6.64 29.77 8.44
N GLY A 463 6.56 30.54 9.53
CA GLY A 463 5.37 31.27 9.94
C GLY A 463 4.42 30.48 10.85
N LEU A 464 3.40 31.18 11.37
CA LEU A 464 2.52 30.66 12.43
C LEU A 464 1.73 29.40 12.07
N ASN A 465 1.41 29.17 10.79
CA ASN A 465 0.62 28.02 10.37
C ASN A 465 1.31 26.68 10.68
N ILE A 466 2.64 26.65 10.77
CA ILE A 466 3.38 25.42 11.10
C ILE A 466 3.10 24.92 12.52
N VAL A 467 2.63 25.78 13.43
CA VAL A 467 2.33 25.40 14.82
C VAL A 467 1.31 24.25 14.86
N PHE A 468 0.26 24.31 14.02
CA PHE A 468 -0.74 23.24 13.95
C PHE A 468 -0.13 21.93 13.44
N GLN A 469 0.78 22.00 12.46
CA GLN A 469 1.50 20.82 11.98
C GLN A 469 2.41 20.23 13.05
N LEU A 470 3.14 21.06 13.81
CA LEU A 470 3.99 20.62 14.91
C LEU A 470 3.19 20.00 16.05
N GLU A 471 2.03 20.56 16.40
CA GLU A 471 1.12 19.98 17.39
C GLU A 471 0.64 18.59 16.94
N ARG A 472 0.23 18.45 15.68
CA ARG A 472 -0.16 17.14 15.11
C ARG A 472 0.99 16.13 15.14
N LEU A 473 2.20 16.53 14.75
CA LEU A 473 3.39 15.68 14.82
C LEU A 473 3.74 15.29 16.28
N THR A 474 3.56 16.21 17.23
CA THR A 474 3.78 15.98 18.67
C THR A 474 2.80 14.97 19.23
N ASN A 475 1.51 15.13 18.90
CA ASN A 475 0.44 14.23 19.34
C ASN A 475 0.62 12.81 18.79
N ARG A 476 1.23 12.68 17.60
CA ARG A 476 1.60 11.39 17.00
C ARG A 476 2.94 10.85 17.51
N GLY A 477 3.64 11.57 18.37
CA GLY A 477 4.95 11.17 18.89
C GLY A 477 6.09 11.21 17.85
N LEU A 478 5.88 11.87 16.70
CA LEU A 478 6.89 11.96 15.63
C LEU A 478 7.90 13.07 15.88
N PHE A 479 7.45 14.25 16.34
CA PHE A 479 8.31 15.35 16.77
C PHE A 479 7.89 15.79 18.17
N THR A 480 8.61 15.32 19.19
CA THR A 480 8.19 15.47 20.58
C THR A 480 9.37 15.56 21.55
N SER A 481 9.10 15.99 22.78
CA SER A 481 10.08 16.04 23.87
C SER A 481 9.94 14.85 24.82
N LYS A 482 10.97 14.59 25.63
CA LYS A 482 10.95 13.51 26.63
C LYS A 482 9.85 13.69 27.68
N SER A 483 9.52 14.93 28.07
CA SER A 483 8.43 15.19 29.01
C SER A 483 7.05 14.93 28.39
N LEU A 484 6.83 15.39 27.15
CA LEU A 484 5.58 15.18 26.42
C LEU A 484 5.33 13.71 26.08
N LEU A 485 6.38 12.96 25.74
CA LEU A 485 6.30 11.51 25.54
C LEU A 485 5.79 10.75 26.76
N SER A 486 6.14 11.19 27.97
CA SER A 486 5.67 10.53 29.19
C SER A 486 4.16 10.71 29.43
N THR A 487 3.58 11.75 28.83
CA THR A 487 2.17 12.15 29.02
C THR A 487 1.27 11.66 27.88
N THR A 488 1.85 11.35 26.72
CA THR A 488 1.09 10.95 25.52
C THR A 488 0.81 9.45 25.52
N ASN A 489 -0.45 9.08 25.28
CA ASN A 489 -0.91 7.69 25.15
C ASN A 489 -0.67 7.12 23.74
N CYS A 490 0.47 7.43 23.13
CA CYS A 490 0.84 6.90 21.81
C CYS A 490 1.67 5.62 21.95
N THR A 491 1.54 4.67 21.03
CA THR A 491 2.44 3.53 20.90
C THR A 491 3.75 4.00 20.28
N THR A 492 4.63 4.56 21.11
CA THR A 492 5.97 4.99 20.71
C THR A 492 7.04 4.03 21.23
N TRP A 493 8.21 4.10 20.62
CA TRP A 493 9.38 3.40 21.13
C TRP A 493 9.74 3.89 22.53
N ARG A 494 10.06 2.97 23.44
CA ARG A 494 10.50 3.24 24.83
C ARG A 494 12.01 3.29 24.95
N LYS A 495 12.73 3.04 23.86
CA LYS A 495 14.19 3.00 23.77
C LYS A 495 14.65 3.86 22.61
N GLU A 496 15.83 4.47 22.76
CA GLU A 496 16.50 5.11 21.64
C GLU A 496 16.73 4.09 20.51
N TYR A 497 16.63 4.55 19.27
CA TYR A 497 16.64 3.69 18.10
C TYR A 497 17.89 2.83 18.00
N ARG A 498 19.06 3.32 18.45
CA ARG A 498 20.30 2.53 18.49
C ARG A 498 20.14 1.20 19.22
N ASN A 499 19.37 1.13 20.29
CA ASN A 499 19.15 -0.14 21.00
C ASN A 499 18.32 -1.10 20.16
N ILE A 500 17.25 -0.59 19.56
CA ILE A 500 16.37 -1.34 18.65
C ILE A 500 17.19 -1.86 17.47
N SER A 501 18.01 -0.98 16.90
CA SER A 501 18.88 -1.27 15.76
C SER A 501 19.90 -2.35 16.09
N VAL A 502 20.53 -2.32 17.27
CA VAL A 502 21.42 -3.40 17.72
C VAL A 502 20.64 -4.72 17.81
N TRP A 503 19.51 -4.74 18.51
CA TRP A 503 18.78 -5.99 18.77
C TRP A 503 18.27 -6.68 17.50
N LEU A 504 17.82 -5.89 16.52
CA LEU A 504 17.23 -6.38 15.27
C LEU A 504 18.15 -6.23 14.05
N ASP A 505 19.39 -5.76 14.25
CA ASP A 505 20.37 -5.51 13.20
C ASP A 505 19.82 -4.66 12.06
N THR A 506 19.14 -3.56 12.39
CA THR A 506 18.55 -2.70 11.35
C THR A 506 19.62 -1.89 10.60
N LEU A 507 20.82 -1.73 11.17
CA LEU A 507 21.98 -1.10 10.51
C LEU A 507 23.12 -2.12 10.43
N PRO A 508 23.05 -3.07 9.49
CA PRO A 508 24.08 -4.10 9.33
C PRO A 508 25.43 -3.47 8.95
N ARG A 509 26.52 -4.01 9.48
CA ARG A 509 27.89 -3.54 9.18
C ARG A 509 28.34 -4.04 7.81
N THR A 510 28.92 -3.15 7.01
CA THR A 510 29.41 -3.42 5.65
C THR A 510 30.64 -4.34 5.57
N GLU A 511 31.32 -4.59 6.69
CA GLU A 511 32.54 -5.42 6.76
C GLU A 511 32.26 -6.94 6.62
N ASP A 512 31.01 -7.38 6.79
CA ASP A 512 30.60 -8.77 6.61
C ASP A 512 30.31 -9.08 5.12
N ALA A 513 31.36 -9.11 4.28
CA ALA A 513 31.27 -9.33 2.83
C ALA A 513 30.49 -10.61 2.39
N ASN A 514 30.25 -11.54 3.32
CA ASN A 514 29.52 -12.79 3.09
C ASN A 514 28.02 -12.73 3.41
N LYS A 515 27.46 -11.57 3.83
CA LYS A 515 26.03 -11.43 4.17
C LYS A 515 25.38 -10.30 3.39
N GLU A 516 24.64 -10.66 2.35
CA GLU A 516 23.74 -9.70 1.71
C GLU A 516 22.54 -9.41 2.64
N GLU A 517 22.44 -8.17 3.10
CA GLU A 517 21.33 -7.66 3.91
C GLU A 517 20.50 -6.65 3.07
N PRO A 518 19.17 -6.57 3.28
CA PRO A 518 18.29 -5.69 2.50
C PRO A 518 18.39 -4.20 2.91
N SER A 519 19.59 -3.66 3.02
CA SER A 519 19.87 -2.29 3.43
C SER A 519 19.94 -1.28 2.27
N PHE A 520 19.81 -1.78 1.03
CA PHE A 520 19.95 -1.01 -0.20
C PHE A 520 18.84 0.03 -0.42
N ALA A 521 17.70 -0.10 0.26
CA ALA A 521 16.54 0.76 0.03
C ALA A 521 16.57 2.08 0.83
N TYR A 522 17.32 2.14 1.94
CA TYR A 522 17.26 3.26 2.91
C TYR A 522 18.63 3.55 3.55
N CYS A 523 19.56 4.14 2.81
CA CYS A 523 20.87 4.60 3.31
C CYS A 523 21.63 3.63 4.27
N GLY A 524 21.52 2.32 4.06
CA GLY A 524 22.14 1.31 4.94
C GLY A 524 21.24 0.73 6.02
N LEU A 525 20.01 1.25 6.17
CA LEU A 525 18.98 0.77 7.06
C LEU A 525 18.10 -0.32 6.41
N VAL A 526 17.87 -1.39 7.18
CA VAL A 526 16.83 -2.38 6.93
C VAL A 526 15.58 -1.96 7.71
N PRO A 527 14.42 -1.78 7.06
CA PRO A 527 13.18 -1.39 7.72
C PRO A 527 12.86 -2.28 8.92
N LEU A 528 12.39 -1.66 10.00
CA LEU A 528 12.01 -2.40 11.21
C LEU A 528 10.83 -3.34 10.90
N THR A 529 9.90 -2.93 10.04
CA THR A 529 8.83 -3.81 9.50
C THR A 529 9.38 -5.08 8.85
N THR A 530 10.42 -4.96 8.02
CA THR A 530 11.08 -6.10 7.36
C THR A 530 11.75 -7.00 8.40
N ARG A 531 12.41 -6.44 9.42
CA ARG A 531 13.01 -7.25 10.51
C ARG A 531 11.97 -7.94 11.39
N LEU A 532 10.84 -7.31 11.67
CA LEU A 532 9.74 -7.91 12.44
C LEU A 532 9.08 -9.07 11.69
N ILE A 533 8.88 -8.93 10.37
CA ILE A 533 8.39 -10.02 9.51
C ILE A 533 9.45 -11.13 9.39
N GLN A 534 10.73 -10.79 9.27
CA GLN A 534 11.80 -11.79 9.29
C GLN A 534 11.78 -12.56 10.62
N LEU A 535 11.61 -11.89 11.76
CA LEU A 535 11.65 -12.48 13.10
C LEU A 535 10.64 -13.63 13.32
N VAL A 536 9.51 -13.64 12.60
CA VAL A 536 8.52 -14.73 12.75
C VAL A 536 8.91 -16.01 12.02
N TYR A 537 9.84 -15.93 11.04
CA TYR A 537 10.29 -17.07 10.22
C TYR A 537 11.77 -17.41 10.42
N ASP A 538 12.64 -16.41 10.62
CA ASP A 538 14.08 -16.53 10.73
C ASP A 538 14.64 -15.58 11.80
N ARG A 539 15.13 -16.16 12.91
CA ARG A 539 15.74 -15.46 14.05
C ARG A 539 17.26 -15.47 14.05
N SER A 540 17.89 -15.85 12.93
CA SER A 540 19.35 -15.88 12.81
C SER A 540 20.00 -14.54 13.18
N VAL A 541 19.36 -13.43 12.83
CA VAL A 541 19.82 -12.06 13.14
C VAL A 541 19.72 -11.79 14.63
N MET A 542 18.52 -11.96 15.21
CA MET A 542 18.26 -11.70 16.63
C MET A 542 19.11 -12.59 17.56
N SER A 543 19.41 -13.82 17.15
CA SER A 543 20.23 -14.77 17.93
C SER A 543 21.65 -14.27 18.21
N LYS A 544 22.18 -13.40 17.34
CA LYS A 544 23.53 -12.85 17.47
C LYS A 544 23.55 -11.61 18.35
N ASN A 545 22.50 -10.80 18.29
CA ASN A 545 22.56 -9.43 18.81
C ASN A 545 21.67 -9.15 20.02
N TYR A 546 20.67 -9.99 20.29
CA TYR A 546 19.74 -9.78 21.41
C TYR A 546 19.79 -10.92 22.44
N ASN A 547 19.53 -12.15 22.00
CA ASN A 547 19.52 -13.30 22.90
C ASN A 547 20.01 -14.56 22.19
N SER A 548 21.09 -15.16 22.70
CA SER A 548 21.70 -16.36 22.12
C SER A 548 20.85 -17.63 22.29
N GLN A 549 20.00 -17.69 23.32
CA GLN A 549 19.13 -18.82 23.61
C GLN A 549 17.74 -18.63 22.97
N GLN A 550 17.72 -18.64 21.64
CA GLN A 550 16.47 -18.61 20.89
C GLN A 550 15.72 -19.93 20.97
N PRO A 551 14.38 -19.91 21.09
CA PRO A 551 13.57 -21.13 21.12
C PRO A 551 13.59 -21.88 19.78
N PHE A 552 13.81 -21.15 18.69
CA PHE A 552 14.04 -21.66 17.35
C PHE A 552 14.87 -20.64 16.57
N ILE A 553 15.56 -21.09 15.53
CA ILE A 553 16.25 -20.20 14.59
C ILE A 553 15.44 -20.04 13.31
N ILE A 554 14.89 -21.12 12.79
CA ILE A 554 14.05 -21.12 11.59
C ILE A 554 12.71 -21.75 11.95
N SER A 555 11.62 -21.18 11.43
CA SER A 555 10.26 -21.70 11.56
C SER A 555 9.54 -21.61 10.23
N ARG A 556 8.88 -22.71 9.83
CA ARG A 556 8.01 -22.73 8.65
C ARG A 556 6.67 -22.01 8.90
N PRO A 557 5.91 -22.30 9.96
CA PRO A 557 4.79 -21.44 10.36
C PRO A 557 5.32 -20.19 11.08
N PRO A 558 4.59 -19.07 11.04
CA PRO A 558 5.00 -17.86 11.75
C PRO A 558 4.97 -18.12 13.26
N ASN A 559 6.03 -17.74 13.97
CA ASN A 559 6.17 -18.02 15.40
C ASN A 559 6.71 -16.81 16.17
N VAL A 560 5.95 -16.37 17.17
CA VAL A 560 6.26 -15.19 17.99
C VAL A 560 6.73 -15.54 19.40
N PHE A 561 6.91 -16.83 19.75
CA PHE A 561 7.27 -17.23 21.11
C PHE A 561 8.55 -16.51 21.59
N LYS A 562 8.50 -15.84 22.75
CA LYS A 562 9.53 -14.97 23.33
C LYS A 562 9.78 -13.65 22.59
N ALA A 563 9.10 -13.38 21.48
CA ALA A 563 9.15 -12.07 20.82
C ALA A 563 8.35 -11.03 21.61
N GLU A 564 7.38 -11.46 22.42
CA GLU A 564 6.56 -10.60 23.28
C GLU A 564 7.41 -9.80 24.27
N GLU A 565 8.50 -10.37 24.75
CA GLU A 565 9.45 -9.70 25.65
C GLU A 565 10.19 -8.57 24.92
N LEU A 566 10.73 -8.85 23.73
CA LEU A 566 11.42 -7.85 22.92
C LEU A 566 10.46 -6.72 22.54
N VAL A 567 9.26 -7.06 22.08
CA VAL A 567 8.22 -6.08 21.74
C VAL A 567 7.81 -5.28 22.99
N GLY A 568 7.67 -5.92 24.15
CA GLY A 568 7.43 -5.22 25.42
C GLY A 568 8.56 -4.26 25.79
N GLN A 569 9.82 -4.58 25.52
CA GLN A 569 10.96 -3.68 25.76
C GLN A 569 11.02 -2.52 24.78
N ILE A 570 10.68 -2.75 23.50
CA ILE A 570 10.70 -1.73 22.45
C ILE A 570 9.52 -0.77 22.61
N TYR A 571 8.31 -1.26 22.84
CA TYR A 571 7.07 -0.46 22.76
C TYR A 571 6.37 -0.26 24.11
N GLY A 572 6.79 -0.97 25.15
CA GLY A 572 6.20 -0.89 26.49
C GLY A 572 4.95 -1.76 26.69
N ASP A 573 4.52 -2.52 25.69
CA ASP A 573 3.36 -3.41 25.78
C ASP A 573 3.64 -4.72 25.00
N SER A 574 3.74 -5.83 25.74
CA SER A 574 3.99 -7.15 25.15
C SER A 574 2.81 -7.66 24.31
N ASN A 575 1.60 -7.14 24.51
CA ASN A 575 0.40 -7.55 23.80
C ASN A 575 0.29 -6.98 22.39
N LEU A 576 1.23 -6.12 21.99
CA LEU A 576 1.32 -5.59 20.63
C LEU A 576 1.76 -6.65 19.63
N VAL A 577 2.32 -7.78 20.06
CA VAL A 577 2.49 -8.95 19.19
C VAL A 577 1.54 -10.04 19.67
N HIS A 578 0.83 -10.64 18.73
CA HIS A 578 -0.10 -11.73 19.00
C HIS A 578 -0.04 -12.74 17.86
N ALA A 579 -0.10 -14.02 18.21
CA ALA A 579 -0.19 -15.11 17.24
C ALA A 579 -1.30 -16.07 17.64
N GLU A 580 -2.02 -16.57 16.64
CA GLU A 580 -3.03 -17.61 16.81
C GLU A 580 -3.05 -18.57 15.64
N SER A 581 -3.45 -19.82 15.91
CA SER A 581 -3.75 -20.81 14.87
C SER A 581 -5.25 -20.86 14.65
N TRP A 582 -5.66 -20.74 13.40
CA TRP A 582 -7.07 -20.81 12.99
C TRP A 582 -7.50 -22.24 12.65
N MET A 583 -6.59 -23.20 12.78
CA MET A 583 -6.88 -24.60 12.48
C MET A 583 -7.41 -25.33 13.72
N LEU A 584 -8.45 -26.15 13.56
CA LEU A 584 -9.08 -26.90 14.65
C LEU A 584 -8.08 -27.84 15.35
N PRO A 585 -7.99 -27.85 16.69
CA PRO A 585 -7.02 -28.69 17.39
C PRO A 585 -7.19 -30.18 17.03
N LEU A 586 -6.08 -30.83 16.70
CA LEU A 586 -6.06 -32.25 16.33
C LEU A 586 -6.53 -33.14 17.49
N ARG A 587 -7.36 -34.15 17.20
CA ARG A 587 -7.59 -35.26 18.13
C ARG A 587 -6.28 -36.02 18.34
N LYS A 588 -5.99 -36.43 19.59
CA LYS A 588 -4.76 -37.16 19.96
C LYS A 588 -4.50 -38.32 18.97
N ASN A 589 -3.26 -38.42 18.49
CA ASN A 589 -2.74 -39.46 17.57
C ASN A 589 -3.14 -39.39 16.08
N LYS A 590 -3.69 -38.27 15.58
CA LYS A 590 -3.89 -38.09 14.13
C LYS A 590 -2.97 -37.02 13.54
N LYS A 591 -2.33 -37.33 12.40
CA LYS A 591 -1.64 -36.35 11.55
C LYS A 591 -2.66 -35.77 10.56
N ARG A 592 -2.67 -34.45 10.38
CA ARG A 592 -3.45 -33.84 9.30
C ARG A 592 -2.86 -34.26 7.96
N VAL A 593 -3.75 -34.59 7.02
CA VAL A 593 -3.37 -34.91 5.64
C VAL A 593 -4.09 -33.89 4.76
N ALA A 594 -3.35 -32.90 4.23
CA ALA A 594 -3.87 -32.00 3.20
C ALA A 594 -4.23 -32.83 1.96
N VAL A 595 -5.42 -32.60 1.38
CA VAL A 595 -5.81 -33.27 0.13
C VAL A 595 -5.04 -32.62 -1.01
N GLY A 596 -4.07 -33.35 -1.57
CA GLY A 596 -3.10 -32.82 -2.52
C GLY A 596 -1.94 -32.13 -1.78
N GLN A 597 -0.96 -32.93 -1.34
CA GLN A 597 0.26 -32.35 -0.80
C GLN A 597 0.88 -31.43 -1.87
N PRO A 598 1.20 -30.18 -1.54
CA PRO A 598 1.99 -29.34 -2.43
C PRO A 598 3.29 -30.09 -2.76
N GLU A 599 3.71 -30.07 -4.03
CA GLU A 599 4.99 -30.68 -4.42
C GLU A 599 6.14 -30.08 -3.60
N ALA A 600 7.18 -30.86 -3.34
CA ALA A 600 8.35 -30.35 -2.63
C ALA A 600 8.92 -29.12 -3.36
N GLY A 601 8.95 -27.96 -2.68
CA GLY A 601 9.45 -26.69 -3.23
C GLY A 601 8.37 -25.71 -3.71
N THR A 602 7.07 -26.04 -3.65
CA THR A 602 6.02 -25.04 -3.88
C THR A 602 5.96 -24.02 -2.74
N SER A 603 5.95 -22.74 -3.07
CA SER A 603 5.91 -21.68 -2.08
C SER A 603 4.56 -21.62 -1.34
N ASP A 604 4.62 -21.61 0.00
CA ASP A 604 3.48 -21.33 0.86
C ASP A 604 3.14 -19.82 0.76
N ILE A 605 1.87 -19.48 0.56
CA ILE A 605 1.43 -18.08 0.51
C ILE A 605 1.47 -17.49 1.93
N VAL A 606 1.96 -16.25 2.03
CA VAL A 606 1.83 -15.42 3.22
C VAL A 606 1.20 -14.10 2.78
N ILE A 607 0.02 -13.80 3.31
CA ILE A 607 -0.62 -12.51 3.11
C ILE A 607 -0.05 -11.54 4.14
N LEU A 608 0.63 -10.50 3.67
CA LEU A 608 1.17 -9.43 4.49
C LEU A 608 0.23 -8.22 4.40
N VAL A 609 -0.52 -7.95 5.45
CA VAL A 609 -1.43 -6.79 5.51
C VAL A 609 -0.70 -5.61 6.15
N PHE A 610 -0.70 -4.47 5.47
CA PHE A 610 -0.18 -3.21 5.98
C PHE A 610 -1.32 -2.22 6.23
N ILE A 611 -1.38 -1.74 7.47
CA ILE A 611 -2.32 -0.75 7.97
C ILE A 611 -1.56 0.55 8.28
N GLY A 612 -1.99 1.67 7.71
CA GLY A 612 -1.31 2.96 7.77
C GLY A 612 -0.26 3.16 6.66
N GLY A 613 -0.36 2.38 5.58
CA GLY A 613 0.46 2.50 4.38
C GLY A 613 1.80 1.78 4.41
N ILE A 614 2.26 1.45 3.20
CA ILE A 614 3.57 0.85 2.92
C ILE A 614 4.34 1.73 1.93
N THR A 615 5.68 1.76 2.03
CA THR A 615 6.54 2.48 1.09
C THR A 615 7.05 1.58 -0.04
N MET A 616 7.55 2.17 -1.13
CA MET A 616 8.18 1.41 -2.23
C MET A 616 9.47 0.71 -1.77
N GLY A 617 10.24 1.35 -0.89
CA GLY A 617 11.42 0.74 -0.28
C GLY A 617 11.09 -0.49 0.57
N GLU A 618 10.03 -0.45 1.39
CA GLU A 618 9.59 -1.62 2.17
C GLU A 618 9.16 -2.78 1.28
N MET A 619 8.46 -2.51 0.17
CA MET A 619 8.13 -3.55 -0.83
C MET A 619 9.40 -4.23 -1.38
N ALA A 620 10.43 -3.43 -1.70
CA ALA A 620 11.70 -3.93 -2.21
C ALA A 620 12.42 -4.83 -1.19
N THR A 621 12.50 -4.40 0.07
CA THR A 621 13.18 -5.16 1.13
C THR A 621 12.44 -6.43 1.49
N LEU A 622 11.11 -6.45 1.40
CA LEU A 622 10.30 -7.66 1.58
C LEU A 622 10.47 -8.67 0.44
N LYS A 623 10.57 -8.22 -0.81
CA LYS A 623 10.87 -9.09 -1.96
C LYS A 623 12.26 -9.73 -1.81
N PHE A 624 13.24 -8.95 -1.38
CA PHE A 624 14.57 -9.48 -1.03
C PHE A 624 14.50 -10.49 0.13
N LEU A 625 13.74 -10.19 1.20
CA LEU A 625 13.56 -11.10 2.32
C LEU A 625 12.94 -12.43 1.87
N GLN A 626 11.95 -12.39 0.98
CA GLN A 626 11.35 -13.59 0.40
C GLN A 626 12.40 -14.49 -0.26
N ASP A 627 13.29 -13.91 -1.08
CA ASP A 627 14.34 -14.67 -1.75
C ASP A 627 15.38 -15.20 -0.77
N LYS A 628 15.73 -14.43 0.27
CA LYS A 628 16.62 -14.88 1.35
C LYS A 628 16.04 -16.02 2.17
N LEU A 629 14.73 -16.00 2.44
CA LEU A 629 14.03 -17.12 3.10
C LEU A 629 14.05 -18.37 2.20
N ARG A 630 13.86 -18.20 0.89
CA ARG A 630 13.93 -19.29 -0.09
C ARG A 630 15.31 -19.95 -0.12
N GLN A 631 16.39 -19.19 -0.01
CA GLN A 631 17.76 -19.71 0.10
C GLN A 631 17.98 -20.56 1.35
N LYS A 632 17.18 -20.35 2.40
CA LYS A 632 17.17 -21.13 3.66
C LYS A 632 16.14 -22.25 3.67
N GLU A 633 15.65 -22.67 2.50
CA GLU A 633 14.60 -23.70 2.34
C GLU A 633 13.23 -23.32 2.96
N ILE A 634 13.02 -22.03 3.25
CA ILE A 634 11.73 -21.49 3.69
C ILE A 634 11.04 -20.90 2.45
N HIS A 635 10.34 -21.74 1.71
CA HIS A 635 9.65 -21.34 0.49
C HIS A 635 8.37 -20.56 0.81
N LYS A 636 8.48 -19.25 1.03
CA LYS A 636 7.33 -18.35 1.18
C LYS A 636 7.13 -17.51 -0.08
N ARG A 637 5.89 -17.18 -0.40
CA ARG A 637 5.50 -16.15 -1.38
C ARG A 637 4.68 -15.09 -0.64
N PHE A 638 5.20 -13.88 -0.57
CA PHE A 638 4.55 -12.75 0.07
C PHE A 638 3.57 -12.09 -0.89
N ILE A 639 2.31 -12.01 -0.49
CA ILE A 639 1.28 -11.21 -1.15
C ILE A 639 0.97 -10.05 -0.22
N ILE A 640 1.44 -8.86 -0.60
CA ILE A 640 1.27 -7.64 0.17
C ILE A 640 -0.11 -7.07 -0.12
N VAL A 641 -0.89 -6.80 0.92
CA VAL A 641 -2.19 -6.12 0.85
C VAL A 641 -2.09 -4.86 1.69
N SER A 642 -2.22 -3.68 1.09
CA SER A 642 -2.10 -2.40 1.81
C SER A 642 -3.33 -1.53 1.59
N ASP A 643 -3.69 -0.76 2.62
CA ASP A 643 -4.71 0.28 2.51
C ASP A 643 -4.31 1.39 1.52
N GLY A 644 -3.02 1.68 1.42
CA GLY A 644 -2.46 2.65 0.50
C GLY A 644 -0.94 2.63 0.44
N ILE A 645 -0.38 3.53 -0.36
CA ILE A 645 1.05 3.79 -0.45
C ILE A 645 1.37 5.05 0.33
N THR A 646 2.43 5.01 1.12
CA THR A 646 2.91 6.16 1.87
C THR A 646 4.38 6.44 1.58
N ASN A 647 4.82 7.64 1.91
CA ASN A 647 6.21 8.08 1.88
C ASN A 647 6.36 9.24 2.86
N GLY A 648 7.58 9.78 3.01
CA GLY A 648 7.82 10.79 4.03
C GLY A 648 6.99 12.05 3.82
N ASN A 649 6.75 12.45 2.56
CA ASN A 649 5.92 13.61 2.24
C ASN A 649 4.46 13.36 2.64
N ARG A 650 3.87 12.23 2.23
CA ARG A 650 2.48 11.88 2.59
C ARG A 650 2.31 11.57 4.07
N PHE A 651 3.37 11.17 4.77
CA PHE A 651 3.32 10.80 6.18
C PHE A 651 3.34 12.02 7.12
N THR A 652 4.01 13.11 6.72
CA THR A 652 4.09 14.37 7.49
C THR A 652 3.18 15.48 6.98
N ARG A 653 2.52 15.29 5.83
CA ARG A 653 1.58 16.26 5.26
C ARG A 653 0.22 16.17 5.95
N PHE A 654 -0.14 17.23 6.65
CA PHE A 654 -1.50 17.45 7.16
C PHE A 654 -2.07 18.67 6.45
N LYS A 655 -3.34 18.64 6.04
CA LYS A 655 -3.99 19.83 5.48
C LYS A 655 -4.18 20.86 6.60
N CYS A 656 -3.74 22.10 6.37
CA CYS A 656 -3.97 23.23 7.27
C CYS A 656 -5.40 23.74 7.17
#